data_AF-A0A4Q3AF52-F1
#
_entry.id   AF-A0A4Q3AF52-F1
#
_cell.length_a   1.000
_cell.length_b   1.000
_cell.length_c   1.000
_cell.angle_alpha   90.00
_cell.angle_beta   90.00
_cell.angle_gamma   90.00
#
_symmetry.space_group_name_H-M   'P 1'
#
loop_
_entity.id
_entity.type
_entity.pdbx_description
1 polymer ?
#
loop_
_entity_poly.entity_id
_entity_poly.type
_entity_poly.pdbx_seq_one_letter_code
_entity_poly.pdbx_strand_id
1 'polypeptide(L)'
;MTRSLPFAVAAFSLLGGSALRLAAQTPDVKATLTDSTPAATKKNPGDIIDYRVTVTNAATATANANNPVVNLPTPAGTTIVPGSVNMSPIVYDESYNTLPNTRLVIDAAHGLAYNDVDDKGTLTVVNVTRVGGTGTANTTPGTLTVGTSGDFTYTPGLGATGSESFQYYLRDSDNVLSVSPGIVTFTLSGPRIWFVQAGAVAGGTGQSHSPFNTPEAVSTAATGTDMIYVIGSGSALNGAFTVEDGQELRGQGVALTVATGHPSYQASPPFVIFPATTSPVLTNTGGNIVSLAAGTTAAKTIAGVNLGNRSGSAIAGAGFGTLTVGNLVSMSGTGQVLALNTGAIGGTFASLSTTSAATAVSLTTITGTLSATAVSMSGVTGDLFNINGGTVTLGLPGNYTFGGTTGRSLNISNRGASGNLTFNNRIINSGAGILLDNNDAATITFRSVGLTTGANTAFSAVNGGTVVVTNGLSDGIDNDGDGSTDEADEANTITTTTGTALNIVGTNIGAGGMNFRSISAGTGASGPANGIVLNNTGTSGGLTVTGDGGGTNNGSGGIIQRTSGAGVNLSSTSSVSLSYMNIQDAGDDGISGSSVTGFVLNRSNVTNNGNALNEDGVDFGGSGNTTPNGLFGSANVTNSVFTGNYHNQFTVRNSSGTVALAITGSTFNGRAAENNNNDGLFLEALSTATITANAQTSNFSANKGDHFQAAASNSGNLNITFKTNTLTGGHSSALGQGITFNAATGLALGGYTGTVNYDIDGNTINGSILSAITVNLGTSNPPALFNGFIRNNVIGTTGVTYSGSTQGNGISWDAHGKGTHTSSVTNNTVRESFDRGMAVLVNDGSPVTNLTITGNNLRPTASDPLGSREAIEFNLGSTSTNIFGEIDAPTVRVNLSGNTLLGGVAKNGDIRMRQRLGSRVEMPSFSNGGDPFNAANVVSYLQGNNAGA
;
A
#
# COMPACT_ATOMS: atom_id res chain seq x y z
N MET A 1 -20.01 89.61 -46.57
CA MET A 1 -18.80 88.91 -47.05
C MET A 1 -18.02 88.50 -45.82
N THR A 2 -18.15 87.25 -45.38
CA THR A 2 -17.34 86.65 -44.31
C THR A 2 -15.88 86.64 -44.77
N ARG A 3 -14.97 87.29 -44.03
CA ARG A 3 -13.53 87.20 -44.31
C ARG A 3 -12.99 85.99 -43.55
N SER A 4 -12.97 84.81 -44.17
CA SER A 4 -12.15 83.72 -43.68
C SER A 4 -10.74 83.89 -44.23
N LEU A 5 -9.75 83.92 -43.34
CA LEU A 5 -8.34 83.81 -43.68
C LEU A 5 -7.93 82.37 -43.33
N PRO A 6 -7.59 81.51 -44.31
CA PRO A 6 -6.99 80.22 -44.02
C PRO A 6 -5.52 80.44 -43.59
N PHE A 7 -5.12 79.85 -42.46
CA PHE A 7 -3.74 79.86 -41.97
C PHE A 7 -3.12 78.46 -42.06
N ALA A 8 -1.83 78.41 -42.37
CA ALA A 8 -1.03 77.18 -42.41
C ALA A 8 -0.39 76.91 -41.05
N VAL A 9 -0.57 75.69 -40.53
CA VAL A 9 0.12 75.18 -39.33
C VAL A 9 1.33 74.36 -39.80
N ALA A 10 2.52 74.65 -39.26
CA ALA A 10 3.74 73.91 -39.57
C ALA A 10 3.95 72.79 -38.54
N ALA A 11 4.01 71.53 -39.00
CA ALA A 11 4.43 70.39 -38.19
C ALA A 11 5.91 70.08 -38.47
N PHE A 12 6.74 70.01 -37.43
CA PHE A 12 8.17 69.68 -37.50
C PHE A 12 8.38 68.17 -37.31
N SER A 13 9.27 67.57 -38.13
CA SER A 13 9.58 66.13 -38.15
C SER A 13 10.96 65.78 -37.57
N LEU A 14 11.16 64.55 -37.06
CA LEU A 14 12.30 63.62 -37.29
C LEU A 14 12.09 62.37 -36.38
N LEU A 15 11.90 61.12 -36.83
CA LEU A 15 12.75 60.09 -37.49
C LEU A 15 13.56 59.17 -36.56
N GLY A 16 13.28 57.86 -36.68
CA GLY A 16 14.12 56.70 -36.29
C GLY A 16 13.27 55.53 -35.74
N GLY A 17 12.59 54.70 -36.55
CA GLY A 17 13.07 53.42 -37.12
C GLY A 17 12.76 52.24 -36.17
N SER A 18 12.05 51.14 -36.48
CA SER A 18 11.72 50.48 -37.75
C SER A 18 10.49 49.55 -37.56
N ALA A 19 9.40 49.78 -38.30
CA ALA A 19 8.38 48.78 -38.65
C ALA A 19 7.51 49.32 -39.81
N LEU A 20 6.99 48.40 -40.63
CA LEU A 20 6.20 48.55 -41.86
C LEU A 20 5.37 49.87 -41.96
N ARG A 21 5.73 50.74 -42.91
CA ARG A 21 5.14 52.08 -43.09
C ARG A 21 3.72 52.02 -43.68
N LEU A 22 2.70 52.08 -42.82
CA LEU A 22 1.48 52.83 -43.13
C LEU A 22 1.87 54.31 -42.98
N ALA A 23 1.67 55.14 -44.01
CA ALA A 23 2.06 56.56 -43.95
C ALA A 23 1.50 57.20 -42.68
N ALA A 24 2.35 57.84 -41.86
CA ALA A 24 1.90 58.64 -40.73
C ALA A 24 1.03 59.77 -41.29
N GLN A 25 -0.29 59.63 -41.15
CA GLN A 25 -1.25 60.61 -41.64
C GLN A 25 -1.25 61.80 -40.67
N THR A 26 -0.97 62.97 -41.21
CA THR A 26 -0.88 64.22 -40.45
C THR A 26 -2.28 64.72 -40.10
N PRO A 27 -2.50 65.26 -38.89
CA PRO A 27 -3.75 65.94 -38.53
C PRO A 27 -4.11 67.04 -39.56
N ASP A 28 -5.39 67.16 -39.96
CA ASP A 28 -5.89 68.27 -40.80
C ASP A 28 -6.50 69.35 -39.92
N VAL A 29 -5.63 70.15 -39.29
CA VAL A 29 -6.05 71.22 -38.37
C VAL A 29 -6.24 72.52 -39.14
N LYS A 30 -7.46 73.05 -39.13
CA LYS A 30 -7.82 74.36 -39.68
C LYS A 30 -8.31 75.28 -38.57
N ALA A 31 -7.83 76.51 -38.56
CA ALA A 31 -8.30 77.55 -37.63
C ALA A 31 -8.95 78.70 -38.41
N THR A 32 -10.08 79.20 -37.93
CA THR A 32 -10.72 80.43 -38.43
C THR A 32 -10.94 81.41 -37.27
N LEU A 33 -10.73 82.70 -37.53
CA LEU A 33 -10.95 83.80 -36.58
C LEU A 33 -12.05 84.71 -37.15
N THR A 34 -13.12 84.90 -36.41
CA THR A 34 -14.25 85.74 -36.81
C THR A 34 -14.68 86.65 -35.67
N ASP A 35 -15.13 87.86 -35.96
CA ASP A 35 -15.75 88.75 -34.97
C ASP A 35 -17.29 88.71 -35.09
N SER A 36 -17.98 89.08 -34.01
CA SER A 36 -19.43 89.18 -33.97
C SER A 36 -19.98 90.53 -34.46
N THR A 37 -19.15 91.37 -35.08
CA THR A 37 -19.52 92.73 -35.50
C THR A 37 -20.04 92.72 -36.94
N PRO A 38 -21.30 93.15 -37.20
CA PRO A 38 -21.79 93.26 -38.57
C PRO A 38 -20.89 94.19 -39.38
N ALA A 39 -20.58 93.83 -40.63
CA ALA A 39 -19.59 94.53 -41.46
C ALA A 39 -19.85 96.04 -41.68
N ALA A 40 -21.06 96.51 -41.40
CA ALA A 40 -21.47 97.92 -41.51
C ALA A 40 -21.30 98.73 -40.21
N THR A 41 -20.96 98.09 -39.08
CA THR A 41 -20.89 98.71 -37.76
C THR A 41 -19.43 99.02 -37.41
N LYS A 42 -19.10 100.29 -37.15
CA LYS A 42 -17.77 100.70 -36.66
C LYS A 42 -17.81 100.76 -35.13
N LYS A 43 -16.82 100.14 -34.48
CA LYS A 43 -16.60 100.22 -33.03
C LYS A 43 -15.69 101.40 -32.71
N ASN A 44 -15.94 102.11 -31.62
CA ASN A 44 -15.13 103.25 -31.19
C ASN A 44 -13.85 102.76 -30.49
N PRO A 45 -12.78 103.58 -30.46
CA PRO A 45 -11.61 103.28 -29.64
C PRO A 45 -12.00 103.06 -28.16
N GLY A 46 -11.63 101.91 -27.59
CA GLY A 46 -11.99 101.51 -26.23
C GLY A 46 -13.20 100.56 -26.13
N ASP A 47 -13.96 100.38 -27.22
CA ASP A 47 -15.03 99.37 -27.26
C ASP A 47 -14.43 97.96 -27.29
N ILE A 48 -15.12 97.01 -26.65
CA ILE A 48 -14.75 95.59 -26.68
C ILE A 48 -15.32 94.94 -27.95
N ILE A 49 -14.48 94.15 -28.61
CA ILE A 49 -14.81 93.33 -29.79
C ILE A 49 -14.55 91.87 -29.43
N ASP A 50 -15.61 91.05 -29.48
CA ASP A 50 -15.49 89.63 -29.21
C ASP A 50 -15.04 88.89 -30.48
N TYR A 51 -13.92 88.20 -30.37
CA TYR A 51 -13.40 87.32 -31.40
C TYR A 51 -13.67 85.87 -31.06
N ARG A 52 -14.20 85.10 -32.01
CA ARG A 52 -14.35 83.66 -31.94
C ARG A 52 -13.30 83.00 -32.80
N VAL A 53 -12.52 82.11 -32.18
CA VAL A 53 -11.62 81.21 -32.88
C VAL A 53 -12.31 79.86 -32.99
N THR A 54 -12.35 79.26 -34.18
CA THR A 54 -12.77 77.88 -34.36
C THR A 54 -11.61 77.10 -34.92
N VAL A 55 -11.10 76.15 -34.13
CA VAL A 55 -10.07 75.19 -34.54
C VAL A 55 -10.76 73.85 -34.77
N THR A 56 -10.58 73.28 -35.95
CA THR A 56 -11.20 72.01 -36.35
C THR A 56 -10.13 71.05 -36.84
N ASN A 57 -10.12 69.83 -36.32
CA ASN A 57 -9.38 68.71 -36.91
C ASN A 57 -10.34 67.94 -37.82
N ALA A 58 -10.16 68.06 -39.14
CA ALA A 58 -11.05 67.46 -40.15
C ALA A 58 -10.57 66.08 -40.64
N ALA A 59 -9.59 65.47 -39.98
CA ALA A 59 -9.12 64.14 -40.33
C ALA A 59 -10.22 63.08 -40.17
N THR A 60 -10.33 62.16 -41.13
CA THR A 60 -11.38 61.12 -41.17
C THR A 60 -11.08 59.88 -40.32
N ALA A 61 -10.01 59.90 -39.50
CA ALA A 61 -9.57 58.83 -38.61
C ALA A 61 -8.97 59.41 -37.31
N THR A 62 -8.68 58.55 -36.32
CA THR A 62 -8.20 58.85 -34.95
C THR A 62 -6.82 59.54 -34.82
N ALA A 63 -6.40 60.31 -35.83
CA ALA A 63 -5.15 61.08 -35.80
C ALA A 63 -5.28 62.29 -34.86
N ASN A 64 -4.78 62.14 -33.63
CA ASN A 64 -4.74 63.20 -32.62
C ASN A 64 -3.63 64.22 -32.93
N ALA A 65 -3.96 65.51 -32.88
CA ALA A 65 -2.96 66.56 -32.78
C ALA A 65 -2.58 66.70 -31.29
N ASN A 66 -1.48 66.08 -30.88
CA ASN A 66 -1.03 66.16 -29.49
C ASN A 66 -0.43 67.55 -29.22
N ASN A 67 -1.05 68.30 -28.31
CA ASN A 67 -0.65 69.65 -27.89
C ASN A 67 -0.53 70.67 -29.06
N PRO A 68 -1.63 70.97 -29.77
CA PRO A 68 -1.59 71.86 -30.92
C PRO A 68 -1.32 73.30 -30.48
N VAL A 69 -0.19 73.85 -30.92
CA VAL A 69 0.11 75.29 -30.72
C VAL A 69 -0.57 76.08 -31.84
N VAL A 70 -1.61 76.83 -31.50
CA VAL A 70 -2.28 77.74 -32.42
C VAL A 70 -1.83 79.16 -32.14
N ASN A 71 -1.03 79.72 -33.04
CA ASN A 71 -0.56 81.10 -32.93
C ASN A 71 -1.51 82.04 -33.70
N LEU A 72 -2.23 82.89 -32.98
CA LEU A 72 -3.23 83.80 -33.55
C LEU A 72 -2.69 85.23 -33.52
N PRO A 73 -2.48 85.90 -34.67
CA PRO A 73 -2.08 87.29 -34.67
C PRO A 73 -3.20 88.17 -34.12
N THR A 74 -2.86 89.12 -33.24
CA THR A 74 -3.82 90.12 -32.75
C THR A 74 -4.34 90.94 -33.95
N PRO A 75 -5.66 91.02 -34.17
CA PRO A 75 -6.21 91.82 -35.25
C PRO A 75 -5.70 93.27 -35.23
N ALA A 76 -5.36 93.81 -36.40
CA ALA A 76 -4.78 95.14 -36.49
C ALA A 76 -5.73 96.21 -35.92
N GLY A 77 -5.23 97.04 -34.99
CA GLY A 77 -6.01 98.09 -34.32
C GLY A 77 -6.72 97.64 -33.05
N THR A 78 -6.49 96.41 -32.55
CA THR A 78 -6.99 95.94 -31.25
C THR A 78 -5.83 95.55 -30.33
N THR A 79 -6.11 95.50 -29.03
CA THR A 79 -5.22 94.92 -28.01
C THR A 79 -5.98 93.84 -27.26
N ILE A 80 -5.35 92.70 -26.97
CA ILE A 80 -5.96 91.66 -26.15
C ILE A 80 -6.25 92.23 -24.76
N VAL A 81 -7.48 92.09 -24.29
CA VAL A 81 -7.82 92.42 -22.91
C VAL A 81 -7.21 91.33 -22.01
N PRO A 82 -6.34 91.66 -21.05
CA PRO A 82 -5.73 90.64 -20.19
C PRO A 82 -6.79 89.78 -19.51
N GLY A 83 -6.64 88.45 -19.60
CA GLY A 83 -7.59 87.48 -19.05
C GLY A 83 -8.85 87.24 -19.90
N SER A 84 -9.02 87.90 -21.05
CA SER A 84 -10.21 87.72 -21.91
C SER A 84 -10.15 86.52 -22.86
N VAL A 85 -9.06 85.74 -22.81
CA VAL A 85 -8.94 84.51 -23.60
C VAL A 85 -9.57 83.39 -22.78
N ASN A 86 -10.55 82.74 -23.40
CA ASN A 86 -11.14 81.51 -22.89
C ASN A 86 -11.23 80.49 -24.04
N MET A 87 -10.94 79.22 -23.76
CA MET A 87 -11.08 78.12 -24.71
C MET A 87 -12.22 77.19 -24.29
N SER A 88 -12.88 76.57 -25.26
CA SER A 88 -13.75 75.44 -24.92
C SER A 88 -12.90 74.24 -24.51
N PRO A 89 -13.29 73.46 -23.50
CA PRO A 89 -12.58 72.24 -23.12
C PRO A 89 -12.41 71.27 -24.29
N ILE A 90 -11.23 70.63 -24.38
CA ILE A 90 -10.96 69.53 -25.31
C ILE A 90 -11.20 68.23 -24.56
N VAL A 91 -12.24 67.51 -24.99
CA VAL A 91 -12.66 66.24 -24.40
C VAL A 91 -12.09 65.08 -25.21
N TYR A 92 -11.49 64.12 -24.53
CA TYR A 92 -11.01 62.86 -25.07
C TYR A 92 -11.99 61.73 -24.72
N ASP A 93 -11.86 60.58 -25.39
CA ASP A 93 -12.69 59.42 -25.10
C ASP A 93 -12.03 58.54 -24.04
N GLU A 94 -12.83 57.95 -23.15
CA GLU A 94 -12.38 57.05 -22.09
C GLU A 94 -12.83 55.60 -22.34
N SER A 95 -12.04 54.65 -21.84
CA SER A 95 -12.42 53.24 -21.85
C SER A 95 -12.10 52.58 -20.51
N TYR A 96 -13.10 51.92 -19.94
CA TYR A 96 -12.99 51.17 -18.70
C TYR A 96 -13.45 49.73 -18.91
N ASN A 97 -12.69 48.77 -18.37
CA ASN A 97 -13.13 47.38 -18.28
C ASN A 97 -13.75 47.12 -16.91
N THR A 98 -14.87 46.41 -16.88
CA THR A 98 -15.46 45.86 -15.66
C THR A 98 -16.04 44.47 -15.95
N LEU A 99 -16.57 43.82 -14.93
CA LEU A 99 -17.24 42.53 -15.05
C LEU A 99 -18.76 42.73 -15.12
N PRO A 100 -19.50 41.86 -15.82
CA PRO A 100 -20.96 41.85 -15.73
C PRO A 100 -21.45 41.82 -14.28
N ASN A 101 -22.62 42.43 -14.02
CA ASN A 101 -23.25 42.53 -12.68
C ASN A 101 -22.38 43.17 -11.58
N THR A 102 -21.27 43.81 -11.95
CA THR A 102 -20.28 44.33 -11.01
C THR A 102 -20.21 45.85 -11.10
N ARG A 103 -20.64 46.52 -10.03
CA ARG A 103 -20.57 47.98 -9.90
C ARG A 103 -19.12 48.45 -9.90
N LEU A 104 -18.80 49.38 -10.80
CA LEU A 104 -17.51 50.05 -10.90
C LEU A 104 -17.60 51.44 -10.28
N VAL A 105 -16.68 51.77 -9.37
CA VAL A 105 -16.57 53.09 -8.75
C VAL A 105 -15.19 53.64 -9.07
N ILE A 106 -15.13 54.84 -9.64
CA ILE A 106 -13.90 55.50 -10.07
C ILE A 106 -13.87 56.90 -9.45
N ASP A 107 -12.73 57.26 -8.87
CA ASP A 107 -12.50 58.59 -8.31
C ASP A 107 -12.23 59.65 -9.40
N ALA A 108 -12.27 60.92 -9.03
CA ALA A 108 -12.08 62.02 -9.98
C ALA A 108 -10.69 62.05 -10.62
N ALA A 109 -9.66 61.56 -9.92
CA ALA A 109 -8.29 61.52 -10.41
C ALA A 109 -8.08 60.46 -11.51
N HIS A 110 -9.08 59.63 -11.77
CA HIS A 110 -9.06 58.65 -12.85
C HIS A 110 -10.39 58.62 -13.61
N GLY A 111 -11.21 59.68 -13.45
CA GLY A 111 -12.58 59.77 -13.96
C GLY A 111 -12.68 60.43 -15.32
N LEU A 112 -13.89 60.90 -15.68
CA LEU A 112 -14.23 61.40 -17.02
C LEU A 112 -13.62 62.77 -17.40
N ALA A 113 -12.82 63.38 -16.52
CA ALA A 113 -12.20 64.70 -16.76
C ALA A 113 -10.67 64.66 -16.65
N TYR A 114 -10.09 63.48 -16.40
CA TYR A 114 -8.71 63.35 -15.93
C TYR A 114 -7.66 63.63 -17.02
N ASN A 115 -7.94 63.19 -18.24
CA ASN A 115 -7.06 63.28 -19.42
C ASN A 115 -7.41 64.47 -20.32
N ASP A 116 -8.37 65.29 -19.93
CA ASP A 116 -8.89 66.40 -20.71
C ASP A 116 -8.12 67.69 -20.48
N VAL A 117 -8.16 68.57 -21.48
CA VAL A 117 -7.32 69.76 -21.52
C VAL A 117 -8.16 71.01 -21.68
N ASP A 118 -7.81 72.02 -20.89
CA ASP A 118 -8.38 73.35 -20.93
C ASP A 118 -7.33 74.40 -20.51
N ASP A 119 -7.55 75.68 -20.84
CA ASP A 119 -6.64 76.76 -20.46
C ASP A 119 -6.82 77.21 -19.00
N LYS A 120 -7.91 76.80 -18.33
CA LYS A 120 -8.19 77.00 -16.92
C LYS A 120 -8.35 75.65 -16.22
N GLY A 121 -7.62 75.45 -15.12
CA GLY A 121 -7.41 74.12 -14.53
C GLY A 121 -8.60 73.43 -13.85
N THR A 122 -9.87 73.81 -14.06
CA THR A 122 -11.02 73.10 -13.45
C THR A 122 -12.12 72.85 -14.47
N LEU A 123 -12.43 71.56 -14.67
CA LEU A 123 -13.45 71.07 -15.57
C LEU A 123 -14.60 70.42 -14.79
N THR A 124 -15.82 70.64 -15.25
CA THR A 124 -17.04 70.06 -14.68
C THR A 124 -17.78 69.19 -15.69
N VAL A 125 -18.17 67.98 -15.30
CA VAL A 125 -18.89 67.06 -16.20
C VAL A 125 -20.39 67.38 -16.22
N VAL A 126 -20.97 67.50 -17.41
CA VAL A 126 -22.40 67.80 -17.63
C VAL A 126 -22.97 66.98 -18.80
N ASN A 127 -24.31 66.95 -18.92
CA ASN A 127 -25.05 66.36 -20.05
C ASN A 127 -24.74 64.87 -20.35
N VAL A 128 -24.51 64.08 -19.30
CA VAL A 128 -24.23 62.65 -19.42
C VAL A 128 -25.46 61.91 -19.95
N THR A 129 -25.35 61.27 -21.12
CA THR A 129 -26.44 60.54 -21.77
C THR A 129 -25.94 59.26 -22.42
N ARG A 130 -26.72 58.17 -22.36
CA ARG A 130 -26.34 56.89 -22.97
C ARG A 130 -26.46 56.98 -24.49
N VAL A 131 -25.46 56.47 -25.23
CA VAL A 131 -25.38 56.59 -26.70
C VAL A 131 -25.25 55.29 -27.47
N GLY A 132 -24.91 54.17 -26.84
CA GLY A 132 -24.80 52.90 -27.56
C GLY A 132 -24.33 51.70 -26.74
N GLY A 133 -24.20 50.55 -27.41
CA GLY A 133 -23.67 49.31 -26.86
C GLY A 133 -23.84 48.11 -27.80
N THR A 134 -23.04 47.06 -27.60
CA THR A 134 -22.95 45.89 -28.51
C THR A 134 -23.50 44.58 -27.93
N GLY A 135 -23.92 44.55 -26.66
CA GLY A 135 -24.47 43.36 -25.98
C GLY A 135 -25.94 43.08 -26.30
N THR A 136 -26.34 41.80 -26.28
CA THR A 136 -27.70 41.32 -26.56
C THR A 136 -28.78 42.08 -25.78
N ALA A 137 -29.78 42.61 -26.52
CA ALA A 137 -31.09 43.09 -26.08
C ALA A 137 -31.14 43.79 -24.71
N ASN A 138 -30.94 45.11 -24.75
CA ASN A 138 -31.08 46.07 -23.66
C ASN A 138 -32.53 46.18 -23.11
N THR A 139 -33.07 45.13 -22.47
CA THR A 139 -34.33 45.23 -21.74
C THR A 139 -34.14 45.89 -20.36
N THR A 140 -32.91 46.02 -19.87
CA THR A 140 -32.55 46.77 -18.66
C THR A 140 -31.18 47.44 -18.83
N PRO A 141 -31.11 48.74 -19.19
CA PRO A 141 -29.85 49.45 -19.40
C PRO A 141 -29.04 49.62 -18.12
N GLY A 142 -27.71 49.64 -18.26
CA GLY A 142 -26.83 50.08 -17.18
C GLY A 142 -27.04 51.56 -16.83
N THR A 143 -26.66 51.93 -15.61
CA THR A 143 -26.77 53.30 -15.11
C THR A 143 -25.39 53.87 -14.82
N LEU A 144 -25.18 55.13 -15.17
CA LEU A 144 -23.97 55.89 -14.89
C LEU A 144 -24.33 57.12 -14.05
N THR A 145 -23.82 57.18 -12.84
CA THR A 145 -23.95 58.36 -11.96
C THR A 145 -22.60 59.06 -11.91
N VAL A 146 -22.56 60.35 -12.25
CA VAL A 146 -21.32 61.12 -12.37
C VAL A 146 -21.37 62.32 -11.44
N GLY A 147 -20.29 62.52 -10.67
CA GLY A 147 -20.05 63.71 -9.86
C GLY A 147 -19.53 64.87 -10.70
N THR A 148 -19.67 66.10 -10.20
CA THR A 148 -19.25 67.31 -10.94
C THR A 148 -17.76 67.34 -11.26
N SER A 149 -16.93 66.64 -10.48
CA SER A 149 -15.48 66.57 -10.64
C SER A 149 -15.01 65.41 -11.52
N GLY A 150 -15.94 64.65 -12.12
CA GLY A 150 -15.65 63.55 -13.03
C GLY A 150 -15.50 62.18 -12.38
N ASP A 151 -15.58 62.10 -11.04
CA ASP A 151 -15.79 60.82 -10.34
C ASP A 151 -17.11 60.19 -10.77
N PHE A 152 -17.18 58.86 -10.82
CA PHE A 152 -18.40 58.19 -11.26
C PHE A 152 -18.61 56.81 -10.66
N THR A 153 -19.87 56.38 -10.69
CA THR A 153 -20.30 55.02 -10.42
C THR A 153 -21.07 54.48 -11.63
N TYR A 154 -20.52 53.45 -12.25
CA TYR A 154 -21.18 52.70 -13.31
C TYR A 154 -21.73 51.38 -12.75
N THR A 155 -23.03 51.14 -12.97
CA THR A 155 -23.71 49.90 -12.61
C THR A 155 -24.22 49.24 -13.88
N PRO A 156 -23.64 48.10 -14.31
CA PRO A 156 -24.11 47.36 -15.46
C PRO A 156 -25.59 46.97 -15.34
N GLY A 157 -26.28 46.83 -16.48
CA GLY A 157 -27.61 46.23 -16.50
C GLY A 157 -27.58 44.78 -16.01
N LEU A 158 -28.69 44.30 -15.45
CA LEU A 158 -28.76 42.93 -14.93
C LEU A 158 -28.48 41.90 -16.04
N GLY A 159 -27.45 41.09 -15.86
CA GLY A 159 -27.03 40.06 -16.80
C GLY A 159 -26.38 40.58 -18.09
N ALA A 160 -26.09 41.89 -18.17
CA ALA A 160 -25.52 42.50 -19.38
C ALA A 160 -24.12 41.96 -19.69
N THR A 161 -23.80 41.81 -20.98
CA THR A 161 -22.47 41.46 -21.51
C THR A 161 -22.10 42.40 -22.65
N GLY A 162 -20.85 42.39 -23.13
CA GLY A 162 -20.42 43.23 -24.25
C GLY A 162 -19.98 44.62 -23.80
N SER A 163 -20.44 45.68 -24.45
CA SER A 163 -20.05 47.05 -24.10
C SER A 163 -21.25 48.00 -24.02
N GLU A 164 -21.12 49.05 -23.21
CA GLU A 164 -22.04 50.19 -23.14
C GLU A 164 -21.27 51.50 -23.27
N SER A 165 -21.88 52.52 -23.87
CA SER A 165 -21.24 53.82 -24.05
C SER A 165 -22.17 54.97 -23.68
N PHE A 166 -21.59 55.98 -23.03
CA PHE A 166 -22.24 57.22 -22.64
C PHE A 166 -21.46 58.38 -23.24
N GLN A 167 -22.16 59.40 -23.69
CA GLN A 167 -21.57 60.68 -24.06
C GLN A 167 -21.67 61.66 -22.89
N TYR A 168 -20.68 62.53 -22.76
CA TYR A 168 -20.67 63.61 -21.78
C TYR A 168 -20.03 64.86 -22.37
N TYR A 169 -20.28 66.01 -21.74
CA TYR A 169 -19.64 67.27 -22.09
C TYR A 169 -18.90 67.82 -20.87
N LEU A 170 -17.82 68.56 -21.12
CA LEU A 170 -17.09 69.27 -20.06
C LEU A 170 -17.44 70.75 -20.12
N ARG A 171 -17.49 71.38 -18.95
CA ARG A 171 -17.67 72.81 -18.77
C ARG A 171 -16.56 73.38 -17.90
N ASP A 172 -15.90 74.42 -18.40
CA ASP A 172 -14.82 75.11 -17.69
C ASP A 172 -15.34 76.00 -16.54
N SER A 173 -14.41 76.67 -15.84
CA SER A 173 -14.73 77.64 -14.78
C SER A 173 -15.42 78.92 -15.28
N ASP A 174 -15.36 79.18 -16.59
CA ASP A 174 -15.96 80.34 -17.27
C ASP A 174 -17.34 80.00 -17.88
N ASN A 175 -17.86 78.81 -17.57
CA ASN A 175 -19.17 78.29 -17.97
C ASN A 175 -19.31 78.05 -19.50
N VAL A 176 -18.21 77.80 -20.21
CA VAL A 176 -18.16 77.37 -21.62
C VAL A 176 -18.20 75.85 -21.72
N LEU A 177 -19.08 75.34 -22.59
CA LEU A 177 -19.25 73.91 -22.86
C LEU A 177 -18.30 73.45 -23.96
N SER A 178 -17.80 72.21 -23.87
CA SER A 178 -17.08 71.57 -24.95
C SER A 178 -17.90 71.53 -26.25
N VAL A 179 -17.23 71.66 -27.39
CA VAL A 179 -17.88 71.70 -28.71
C VAL A 179 -18.28 70.30 -29.16
N SER A 180 -17.45 69.30 -28.83
CA SER A 180 -17.72 67.88 -29.07
C SER A 180 -17.94 67.17 -27.71
N PRO A 181 -18.83 66.17 -27.66
CA PRO A 181 -18.89 65.30 -26.50
C PRO A 181 -17.67 64.38 -26.45
N GLY A 182 -17.28 63.97 -25.25
CA GLY A 182 -16.45 62.78 -25.03
C GLY A 182 -17.32 61.54 -24.95
N ILE A 183 -16.77 60.40 -25.36
CA ILE A 183 -17.40 59.08 -25.24
C ILE A 183 -16.67 58.27 -24.18
N VAL A 184 -17.40 57.86 -23.14
CA VAL A 184 -16.92 56.82 -22.22
C VAL A 184 -17.51 55.47 -22.60
N THR A 185 -16.64 54.49 -22.85
CA THR A 185 -17.03 53.10 -23.16
C THR A 185 -16.67 52.17 -21.99
N PHE A 186 -17.69 51.47 -21.49
CA PHE A 186 -17.53 50.38 -20.52
C PHE A 186 -17.57 49.04 -21.25
N THR A 187 -16.49 48.27 -21.15
CA THR A 187 -16.40 46.92 -21.70
C THR A 187 -16.54 45.89 -20.58
N LEU A 188 -17.60 45.08 -20.66
CA LEU A 188 -17.89 43.97 -19.74
C LEU A 188 -17.10 42.74 -20.19
N SER A 189 -15.86 42.62 -19.68
CA SER A 189 -14.90 41.61 -20.10
C SER A 189 -14.71 40.54 -19.03
N GLY A 190 -15.18 39.32 -19.31
CA GLY A 190 -15.05 38.17 -18.41
C GLY A 190 -16.36 37.38 -18.30
N PRO A 191 -16.41 36.33 -17.46
CA PRO A 191 -17.64 35.61 -17.19
C PRO A 191 -18.65 36.51 -16.50
N ARG A 192 -19.94 36.25 -16.68
CA ARG A 192 -20.97 36.94 -15.91
C ARG A 192 -20.94 36.46 -14.46
N ILE A 193 -21.05 37.41 -13.53
CA ILE A 193 -20.88 37.14 -12.09
C ILE A 193 -22.19 37.29 -11.36
N TRP A 194 -22.47 36.39 -10.43
CA TRP A 194 -23.60 36.51 -9.50
C TRP A 194 -23.09 36.55 -8.07
N PHE A 195 -23.45 37.60 -7.34
CA PHE A 195 -22.97 37.88 -6.00
C PHE A 195 -23.94 37.34 -4.94
N VAL A 196 -23.40 36.72 -3.91
CA VAL A 196 -24.15 36.24 -2.73
C VAL A 196 -23.39 36.61 -1.45
N GLN A 197 -24.12 36.95 -0.39
CA GLN A 197 -23.53 37.35 0.89
C GLN A 197 -24.44 36.97 2.07
N ALA A 198 -23.84 36.44 3.15
CA ALA A 198 -24.57 36.21 4.39
C ALA A 198 -25.03 37.53 5.02
N GLY A 199 -26.31 37.61 5.37
CA GLY A 199 -26.94 38.80 5.94
C GLY A 199 -27.35 39.87 4.93
N ALA A 200 -27.24 39.61 3.62
CA ALA A 200 -27.78 40.50 2.60
C ALA A 200 -29.31 40.65 2.71
N VAL A 201 -29.84 41.76 2.19
CA VAL A 201 -31.28 42.03 2.15
C VAL A 201 -31.98 40.95 1.30
N ALA A 202 -33.08 40.40 1.83
CA ALA A 202 -33.86 39.41 1.10
C ALA A 202 -34.41 39.99 -0.22
N GLY A 203 -34.34 39.20 -1.30
CA GLY A 203 -34.78 39.63 -2.63
C GLY A 203 -33.77 40.47 -3.41
N GLY A 204 -32.49 40.46 -3.02
CA GLY A 204 -31.41 41.05 -3.82
C GLY A 204 -31.35 40.52 -5.25
N THR A 205 -30.80 41.32 -6.17
CA THR A 205 -30.78 41.00 -7.61
C THR A 205 -29.57 40.17 -8.04
N GLY A 206 -28.63 39.91 -7.14
CA GLY A 206 -27.39 39.17 -7.42
C GLY A 206 -26.27 40.02 -8.03
N GLN A 207 -26.43 41.34 -8.06
CA GLN A 207 -25.37 42.28 -8.45
C GLN A 207 -24.49 42.64 -7.25
N SER A 208 -23.28 43.16 -7.47
CA SER A 208 -22.31 43.41 -6.39
C SER A 208 -22.77 44.37 -5.29
N HIS A 209 -23.73 45.25 -5.59
CA HIS A 209 -24.33 46.21 -4.65
C HIS A 209 -25.70 45.76 -4.10
N SER A 210 -26.24 44.64 -4.58
CA SER A 210 -27.50 44.03 -4.16
C SER A 210 -27.39 42.49 -4.27
N PRO A 211 -26.48 41.87 -3.48
CA PRO A 211 -26.21 40.44 -3.59
C PRO A 211 -27.41 39.60 -3.15
N PHE A 212 -27.51 38.37 -3.63
CA PHE A 212 -28.44 37.38 -3.08
C PHE A 212 -28.10 37.08 -1.61
N ASN A 213 -29.10 36.68 -0.83
CA ASN A 213 -28.94 36.33 0.58
C ASN A 213 -28.91 34.81 0.84
N THR A 214 -29.15 33.98 -0.18
CA THR A 214 -29.12 32.51 -0.06
C THR A 214 -28.35 31.84 -1.21
N PRO A 215 -27.63 30.74 -0.94
CA PRO A 215 -27.00 29.90 -1.97
C PRO A 215 -27.96 29.42 -3.06
N GLU A 216 -29.20 29.07 -2.70
CA GLU A 216 -30.17 28.52 -3.64
C GLU A 216 -30.59 29.54 -4.71
N ALA A 217 -30.75 30.81 -4.32
CA ALA A 217 -31.11 31.88 -5.23
C ALA A 217 -29.99 32.13 -6.26
N VAL A 218 -28.73 32.16 -5.79
CA VAL A 218 -27.59 32.40 -6.69
C VAL A 218 -27.33 31.22 -7.62
N SER A 219 -27.47 29.98 -7.13
CA SER A 219 -27.35 28.79 -7.97
C SER A 219 -28.46 28.64 -8.99
N THR A 220 -29.64 29.24 -8.76
CA THR A 220 -30.72 29.29 -9.76
C THR A 220 -30.45 30.35 -10.84
N ALA A 221 -29.80 31.45 -10.48
CA ALA A 221 -29.52 32.55 -11.40
C ALA A 221 -28.29 32.28 -12.31
N ALA A 222 -27.27 31.62 -11.77
CA ALA A 222 -26.05 31.30 -12.50
C ALA A 222 -26.29 30.18 -13.53
N THR A 223 -25.91 30.42 -14.79
CA THR A 223 -26.08 29.45 -15.90
C THR A 223 -24.87 29.46 -16.83
N GLY A 224 -24.62 28.37 -17.56
CA GLY A 224 -23.50 28.30 -18.52
C GLY A 224 -22.14 28.50 -17.82
N THR A 225 -21.32 29.43 -18.32
CA THR A 225 -19.96 29.71 -17.80
C THR A 225 -19.91 30.82 -16.75
N ASP A 226 -21.02 31.07 -16.07
CA ASP A 226 -21.14 32.09 -15.03
C ASP A 226 -20.23 31.80 -13.81
N MET A 227 -19.84 32.86 -13.12
CA MET A 227 -19.16 32.80 -11.82
C MET A 227 -20.13 33.15 -10.69
N ILE A 228 -20.18 32.33 -9.66
CA ILE A 228 -20.79 32.62 -8.36
C ILE A 228 -19.71 33.21 -7.47
N TYR A 229 -19.86 34.47 -7.04
CA TYR A 229 -18.94 35.14 -6.14
C TYR A 229 -19.53 35.34 -4.74
N VAL A 230 -18.92 34.72 -3.73
CA VAL A 230 -19.34 34.83 -2.33
C VAL A 230 -18.55 35.95 -1.63
N ILE A 231 -19.28 36.99 -1.19
CA ILE A 231 -18.71 38.10 -0.43
C ILE A 231 -18.60 37.69 1.04
N GLY A 232 -17.43 37.96 1.65
CA GLY A 232 -17.21 37.73 3.08
C GLY A 232 -17.91 38.79 3.93
N SER A 233 -18.68 38.36 4.94
CA SER A 233 -19.36 39.26 5.89
C SER A 233 -19.04 38.95 7.36
N GLY A 234 -18.11 38.03 7.62
CA GLY A 234 -17.80 37.53 8.96
C GLY A 234 -18.80 36.52 9.52
N SER A 235 -19.95 36.31 8.84
CA SER A 235 -20.95 35.28 9.18
C SER A 235 -20.91 34.13 8.18
N ALA A 236 -21.29 32.93 8.62
CA ALA A 236 -21.43 31.77 7.73
C ALA A 236 -22.65 31.92 6.81
N LEU A 237 -22.50 31.57 5.53
CA LEU A 237 -23.58 31.51 4.56
C LEU A 237 -24.11 30.08 4.51
N ASN A 238 -25.34 29.87 5.00
CA ASN A 238 -25.97 28.56 5.08
C ASN A 238 -26.88 28.27 3.89
N GLY A 239 -26.65 27.15 3.20
CA GLY A 239 -27.48 26.66 2.09
C GLY A 239 -26.67 25.79 1.10
N ALA A 240 -27.35 25.29 0.08
CA ALA A 240 -26.75 24.45 -0.95
C ALA A 240 -26.36 25.25 -2.20
N PHE A 241 -25.12 25.07 -2.66
CA PHE A 241 -24.67 25.53 -3.97
C PHE A 241 -24.73 24.40 -4.98
N THR A 242 -25.26 24.68 -6.17
CA THR A 242 -25.10 23.86 -7.37
C THR A 242 -24.08 24.53 -8.29
N VAL A 243 -23.13 23.75 -8.82
CA VAL A 243 -22.13 24.21 -9.80
C VAL A 243 -22.29 23.40 -11.09
N GLU A 244 -22.68 24.07 -12.16
CA GLU A 244 -22.90 23.51 -13.50
C GLU A 244 -21.63 23.53 -14.37
N ASP A 245 -21.69 22.96 -15.57
CA ASP A 245 -20.53 22.83 -16.47
C ASP A 245 -19.96 24.21 -16.84
N GLY A 246 -18.66 24.39 -16.61
CA GLY A 246 -17.96 25.65 -16.89
C GLY A 246 -18.18 26.75 -15.86
N GLN A 247 -18.96 26.50 -14.79
CA GLN A 247 -19.16 27.48 -13.73
C GLN A 247 -18.00 27.52 -12.74
N GLU A 248 -17.92 28.66 -12.06
CA GLU A 248 -16.95 28.90 -11.00
C GLU A 248 -17.62 29.32 -9.69
N LEU A 249 -17.35 28.64 -8.58
CA LEU A 249 -17.69 29.11 -7.23
C LEU A 249 -16.44 29.72 -6.58
N ARG A 250 -16.40 31.05 -6.51
CA ARG A 250 -15.28 31.79 -5.92
C ARG A 250 -15.72 32.54 -4.67
N GLY A 251 -14.98 32.43 -3.59
CA GLY A 251 -15.15 33.27 -2.41
C GLY A 251 -14.14 34.42 -2.37
N GLN A 252 -14.45 35.43 -1.57
CA GLN A 252 -13.57 36.59 -1.32
C GLN A 252 -12.23 36.24 -0.65
N GLY A 253 -11.93 34.96 -0.39
CA GLY A 253 -10.57 34.50 -0.10
C GLY A 253 -9.58 34.72 -1.26
N VAL A 254 -10.10 34.88 -2.48
CA VAL A 254 -9.33 35.21 -3.67
C VAL A 254 -9.83 36.54 -4.24
N ALA A 255 -8.90 37.41 -4.63
CA ALA A 255 -9.23 38.72 -5.19
C ALA A 255 -10.01 38.55 -6.51
N LEU A 256 -11.05 39.37 -6.70
CA LEU A 256 -11.74 39.48 -7.98
C LEU A 256 -11.07 40.58 -8.79
N THR A 257 -10.46 40.22 -9.92
CA THR A 257 -9.64 41.14 -10.72
C THR A 257 -10.03 41.15 -12.20
N VAL A 258 -9.71 42.25 -12.90
CA VAL A 258 -9.87 42.38 -14.36
C VAL A 258 -8.50 42.60 -15.01
N ALA A 259 -8.24 41.89 -16.12
CA ALA A 259 -6.92 41.77 -16.75
C ALA A 259 -6.35 43.11 -17.28
N THR A 260 -7.21 44.05 -17.65
CA THR A 260 -6.82 45.36 -18.17
C THR A 260 -7.61 46.45 -17.45
N GLY A 261 -7.02 47.06 -16.42
CA GLY A 261 -7.52 48.34 -15.90
C GLY A 261 -7.39 49.46 -16.95
N HIS A 262 -7.96 50.62 -16.66
CA HIS A 262 -7.89 51.84 -17.47
C HIS A 262 -6.46 52.05 -18.06
N PRO A 263 -6.31 52.48 -19.34
CA PRO A 263 -5.00 52.55 -20.02
C PRO A 263 -3.91 53.37 -19.31
N SER A 264 -4.29 54.32 -18.44
CA SER A 264 -3.36 55.15 -17.64
C SER A 264 -3.11 54.62 -16.21
N TYR A 265 -3.79 53.56 -15.76
CA TYR A 265 -3.45 52.80 -14.54
C TYR A 265 -2.21 51.91 -14.81
N GLN A 266 -1.14 52.50 -15.33
CA GLN A 266 0.03 51.79 -15.85
C GLN A 266 1.08 51.49 -14.76
N ALA A 267 0.63 51.22 -13.53
CA ALA A 267 1.45 50.68 -12.46
C ALA A 267 0.85 49.35 -11.96
N SER A 268 1.07 48.30 -12.77
CA SER A 268 0.84 46.88 -12.49
C SER A 268 -0.61 46.34 -12.60
N PRO A 269 -1.04 45.83 -13.78
CA PRO A 269 -2.21 44.94 -13.86
C PRO A 269 -2.04 43.70 -12.95
N PRO A 270 -3.14 43.12 -12.43
CA PRO A 270 -4.55 43.37 -12.77
C PRO A 270 -5.30 44.36 -11.83
N PHE A 271 -6.38 44.99 -12.31
CA PHE A 271 -7.25 45.88 -11.50
C PHE A 271 -8.11 45.06 -10.53
N VAL A 272 -8.02 45.35 -9.22
CA VAL A 272 -8.69 44.61 -8.16
C VAL A 272 -10.05 45.25 -7.85
N ILE A 273 -11.14 44.58 -8.22
CA ILE A 273 -12.51 45.03 -7.91
C ILE A 273 -12.87 44.69 -6.46
N PHE A 274 -12.59 43.46 -6.05
CA PHE A 274 -12.72 43.03 -4.65
C PHE A 274 -11.36 42.49 -4.19
N PRO A 275 -10.74 43.11 -3.17
CA PRO A 275 -9.51 42.59 -2.61
C PRO A 275 -9.75 41.25 -1.91
N ALA A 276 -8.71 40.41 -1.88
CA ALA A 276 -8.73 39.17 -1.12
C ALA A 276 -8.82 39.48 0.38
N THR A 277 -9.75 38.83 1.06
CA THR A 277 -9.91 38.86 2.52
C THR A 277 -9.84 37.43 3.08
N THR A 278 -10.34 37.20 4.29
CA THR A 278 -10.58 35.83 4.78
C THR A 278 -11.60 35.12 3.90
N SER A 279 -11.35 33.84 3.56
CA SER A 279 -12.30 33.02 2.81
C SER A 279 -13.66 32.96 3.53
N PRO A 280 -14.78 33.26 2.84
CA PRO A 280 -16.12 33.10 3.41
C PRO A 280 -16.37 31.65 3.84
N VAL A 281 -17.08 31.50 4.95
CA VAL A 281 -17.49 30.19 5.49
C VAL A 281 -18.86 29.82 4.91
N LEU A 282 -18.91 28.69 4.21
CA LEU A 282 -20.14 28.12 3.64
C LEU A 282 -20.55 26.91 4.50
N THR A 283 -21.84 26.83 4.87
CA THR A 283 -22.37 25.71 5.68
C THR A 283 -23.64 25.15 5.04
N ASN A 284 -24.00 23.92 5.37
CA ASN A 284 -25.32 23.40 5.02
C ASN A 284 -25.83 22.38 6.04
N THR A 285 -26.68 22.81 6.96
CA THR A 285 -27.30 21.94 7.97
C THR A 285 -28.24 20.88 7.37
N GLY A 286 -28.72 21.05 6.14
CA GLY A 286 -29.70 20.18 5.48
C GLY A 286 -29.14 19.24 4.40
N GLY A 287 -27.84 19.28 4.08
CA GLY A 287 -27.26 18.41 3.05
C GLY A 287 -25.85 18.79 2.64
N ASN A 288 -25.56 18.71 1.34
CA ASN A 288 -24.24 19.02 0.78
C ASN A 288 -24.03 20.53 0.65
N ILE A 289 -22.82 21.04 0.92
CA ILE A 289 -22.52 22.47 0.71
C ILE A 289 -22.43 22.75 -0.80
N VAL A 290 -21.65 21.96 -1.53
CA VAL A 290 -21.49 22.07 -2.99
C VAL A 290 -21.92 20.78 -3.66
N SER A 291 -22.86 20.88 -4.59
CA SER A 291 -23.28 19.80 -5.48
C SER A 291 -22.82 20.12 -6.91
N LEU A 292 -21.93 19.28 -7.45
CA LEU A 292 -21.49 19.36 -8.82
C LEU A 292 -22.55 18.71 -9.71
N ALA A 293 -23.20 19.50 -10.57
CA ALA A 293 -24.19 18.99 -11.50
C ALA A 293 -23.55 18.03 -12.51
N ALA A 294 -24.30 17.06 -13.01
CA ALA A 294 -23.82 16.16 -14.07
C ALA A 294 -23.48 16.94 -15.34
N GLY A 295 -22.38 16.58 -16.00
CA GLY A 295 -21.90 17.21 -17.23
C GLY A 295 -20.40 16.98 -17.43
N THR A 296 -19.95 16.89 -18.68
CA THR A 296 -18.58 16.51 -19.03
C THR A 296 -17.86 17.48 -19.96
N THR A 297 -18.48 18.63 -20.24
CA THR A 297 -18.03 19.53 -21.31
C THR A 297 -16.99 20.56 -20.87
N ALA A 298 -17.09 21.05 -19.62
CA ALA A 298 -16.18 22.04 -19.09
C ALA A 298 -15.93 21.83 -17.58
N ALA A 299 -14.77 22.27 -17.11
CA ALA A 299 -14.39 22.12 -15.71
C ALA A 299 -15.24 23.00 -14.79
N LYS A 300 -15.56 22.46 -13.61
CA LYS A 300 -16.24 23.16 -12.51
C LYS A 300 -15.18 23.62 -11.53
N THR A 301 -15.08 24.92 -11.29
CA THR A 301 -13.98 25.48 -10.47
C THR A 301 -14.47 25.93 -9.11
N ILE A 302 -13.72 25.64 -8.05
CA ILE A 302 -13.99 26.15 -6.70
C ILE A 302 -12.72 26.82 -6.17
N ALA A 303 -12.81 28.03 -5.62
CA ALA A 303 -11.67 28.76 -5.06
C ALA A 303 -12.07 29.70 -3.91
N GLY A 304 -11.16 29.94 -2.96
CA GLY A 304 -11.28 31.03 -1.98
C GLY A 304 -12.42 30.88 -0.96
N VAL A 305 -12.80 29.65 -0.60
CA VAL A 305 -13.93 29.35 0.32
C VAL A 305 -13.50 28.40 1.44
N ASN A 306 -14.16 28.50 2.59
CA ASN A 306 -14.08 27.50 3.66
C ASN A 306 -15.42 26.76 3.77
N LEU A 307 -15.43 25.46 3.50
CA LEU A 307 -16.60 24.60 3.58
C LEU A 307 -16.71 24.03 5.01
N GLY A 308 -17.53 24.68 5.84
CA GLY A 308 -17.70 24.40 7.26
C GLY A 308 -18.70 23.27 7.56
N ASN A 309 -19.43 23.41 8.67
CA ASN A 309 -20.39 22.42 9.16
C ASN A 309 -21.45 22.03 8.11
N ARG A 310 -21.65 20.73 7.94
CA ARG A 310 -22.75 20.17 7.15
C ARG A 310 -23.31 18.87 7.72
N SER A 311 -24.48 18.48 7.24
CA SER A 311 -25.05 17.14 7.48
C SER A 311 -24.76 16.14 6.34
N GLY A 312 -24.53 16.62 5.11
CA GLY A 312 -24.10 15.82 3.97
C GLY A 312 -22.59 15.90 3.71
N SER A 313 -22.21 16.26 2.48
CA SER A 313 -20.82 16.38 2.02
C SER A 313 -20.36 17.83 1.83
N ALA A 314 -19.05 18.11 1.91
CA ALA A 314 -18.51 19.40 1.49
C ALA A 314 -18.73 19.61 0.00
N ILE A 315 -18.30 18.61 -0.78
CA ILE A 315 -18.44 18.55 -2.22
C ILE A 315 -18.97 17.17 -2.58
N ALA A 316 -20.09 17.12 -3.28
CA ALA A 316 -20.65 15.91 -3.85
C ALA A 316 -20.86 16.07 -5.36
N GLY A 317 -20.72 14.99 -6.13
CA GLY A 317 -20.95 15.04 -7.58
C GLY A 317 -21.05 13.66 -8.20
N ALA A 318 -21.93 13.52 -9.20
CA ALA A 318 -22.09 12.30 -9.98
C ALA A 318 -21.98 12.61 -11.48
N GLY A 319 -21.03 12.00 -12.20
CA GLY A 319 -20.82 12.25 -13.63
C GLY A 319 -20.47 13.71 -13.93
N PHE A 320 -19.66 14.34 -13.07
CA PHE A 320 -19.44 15.79 -13.02
C PHE A 320 -18.32 16.30 -13.94
N GLY A 321 -17.75 15.43 -14.78
CA GLY A 321 -16.68 15.82 -15.69
C GLY A 321 -15.38 16.08 -14.93
N THR A 322 -15.02 17.35 -14.75
CA THR A 322 -13.79 17.74 -14.03
C THR A 322 -14.08 18.74 -12.92
N LEU A 323 -13.64 18.44 -11.70
CA LEU A 323 -13.54 19.39 -10.59
C LEU A 323 -12.14 19.99 -10.56
N THR A 324 -12.04 21.30 -10.67
CA THR A 324 -10.79 22.06 -10.50
C THR A 324 -10.80 22.79 -9.17
N VAL A 325 -9.87 22.44 -8.29
CA VAL A 325 -9.67 23.08 -6.99
C VAL A 325 -8.65 24.21 -7.16
N GLY A 326 -9.15 25.44 -7.13
CA GLY A 326 -8.33 26.65 -7.11
C GLY A 326 -7.77 26.96 -5.73
N ASN A 327 -7.10 28.10 -5.62
CA ASN A 327 -6.41 28.50 -4.40
C ASN A 327 -7.38 28.63 -3.19
N LEU A 328 -6.92 28.25 -1.99
CA LEU A 328 -7.60 28.48 -0.72
C LEU A 328 -9.00 27.83 -0.58
N VAL A 329 -9.17 26.60 -1.03
CA VAL A 329 -10.35 25.77 -0.69
C VAL A 329 -10.04 24.94 0.56
N SER A 330 -10.68 25.28 1.67
CA SER A 330 -10.52 24.58 2.96
C SER A 330 -11.82 23.89 3.34
N MET A 331 -11.72 22.84 4.15
CA MET A 331 -12.88 22.17 4.73
C MET A 331 -12.72 22.09 6.24
N SER A 332 -13.81 22.24 6.98
CA SER A 332 -13.82 22.19 8.45
C SER A 332 -15.17 21.71 8.99
N GLY A 333 -15.23 21.33 10.27
CA GLY A 333 -16.49 21.00 10.94
C GLY A 333 -16.99 19.57 10.71
N THR A 334 -18.31 19.37 10.66
CA THR A 334 -18.94 18.05 10.54
C THR A 334 -19.28 17.64 9.10
N GLY A 335 -19.59 16.36 8.92
CA GLY A 335 -20.08 15.75 7.67
C GLY A 335 -18.97 15.19 6.78
N GLN A 336 -19.38 14.49 5.72
CA GLN A 336 -18.48 13.91 4.72
C GLN A 336 -17.67 15.00 4.02
N VAL A 337 -16.40 14.75 3.74
CA VAL A 337 -15.46 15.69 3.10
C VAL A 337 -15.72 15.69 1.59
N LEU A 338 -15.62 14.52 0.95
CA LEU A 338 -15.83 14.35 -0.48
C LEU A 338 -16.74 13.16 -0.75
N ALA A 339 -17.70 13.34 -1.66
CA ALA A 339 -18.56 12.28 -2.18
C ALA A 339 -18.62 12.37 -3.71
N LEU A 340 -17.57 11.85 -4.35
CA LEU A 340 -17.40 11.97 -5.79
C LEU A 340 -17.64 10.62 -6.47
N ASN A 341 -18.51 10.62 -7.48
CA ASN A 341 -18.84 9.46 -8.29
C ASN A 341 -18.68 9.80 -9.77
N THR A 342 -17.72 9.18 -10.44
CA THR A 342 -17.42 9.36 -11.87
C THR A 342 -17.03 10.79 -12.25
N GLY A 343 -15.73 11.00 -12.49
CA GLY A 343 -15.17 12.28 -12.92
C GLY A 343 -13.67 12.36 -12.70
N ALA A 344 -13.10 13.55 -12.91
CA ALA A 344 -11.70 13.87 -12.71
C ALA A 344 -11.55 14.96 -11.65
N ILE A 345 -10.51 14.86 -10.82
CA ILE A 345 -10.12 15.93 -9.88
C ILE A 345 -8.74 16.48 -10.23
N GLY A 346 -8.62 17.80 -10.18
CA GLY A 346 -7.37 18.52 -10.36
C GLY A 346 -7.22 19.68 -9.38
N GLY A 347 -5.98 20.07 -9.11
CA GLY A 347 -5.63 21.13 -8.14
C GLY A 347 -5.33 20.61 -6.74
N THR A 348 -5.20 21.53 -5.78
CA THR A 348 -4.77 21.23 -4.41
C THR A 348 -5.67 21.94 -3.42
N PHE A 349 -6.32 21.17 -2.54
CA PHE A 349 -7.04 21.74 -1.40
C PHE A 349 -6.07 22.36 -0.39
N ALA A 350 -6.47 23.46 0.24
CA ALA A 350 -5.74 23.98 1.39
C ALA A 350 -5.86 23.01 2.57
N SER A 351 -7.06 22.51 2.85
CA SER A 351 -7.28 21.46 3.84
C SER A 351 -8.43 20.52 3.52
N LEU A 352 -8.30 19.25 3.93
CA LEU A 352 -9.40 18.29 4.05
C LEU A 352 -9.62 17.96 5.52
N SER A 353 -10.74 18.39 6.10
CA SER A 353 -11.02 18.14 7.52
C SER A 353 -12.48 17.80 7.78
N THR A 354 -12.67 16.95 8.78
CA THR A 354 -13.96 16.65 9.42
C THR A 354 -13.75 16.23 10.87
N THR A 355 -14.72 16.53 11.73
CA THR A 355 -14.78 16.06 13.13
C THR A 355 -15.87 15.02 13.37
N SER A 356 -16.68 14.70 12.34
CA SER A 356 -17.73 13.68 12.41
C SER A 356 -18.20 13.34 11.00
N ALA A 357 -18.03 12.09 10.56
CA ALA A 357 -18.61 11.61 9.30
C ALA A 357 -18.90 10.10 9.39
N ALA A 358 -19.88 9.61 8.62
CA ALA A 358 -20.02 8.18 8.40
C ALA A 358 -18.86 7.69 7.53
N THR A 359 -18.64 8.32 6.37
CA THR A 359 -17.45 8.13 5.54
C THR A 359 -16.85 9.49 5.27
N ALA A 360 -15.54 9.68 5.46
CA ALA A 360 -14.95 11.00 5.27
C ALA A 360 -14.72 11.30 3.78
N VAL A 361 -14.08 10.40 3.05
CA VAL A 361 -13.83 10.55 1.61
C VAL A 361 -14.33 9.33 0.87
N SER A 362 -15.27 9.54 -0.07
CA SER A 362 -15.77 8.51 -0.98
C SER A 362 -15.46 8.90 -2.41
N LEU A 363 -14.70 8.05 -3.11
CA LEU A 363 -14.27 8.24 -4.49
C LEU A 363 -14.65 7.00 -5.31
N THR A 364 -15.67 7.12 -6.15
CA THR A 364 -16.10 6.04 -7.06
C THR A 364 -15.73 6.41 -8.48
N THR A 365 -14.93 5.60 -9.17
CA THR A 365 -14.52 5.81 -10.58
C THR A 365 -13.91 7.20 -10.83
N ILE A 366 -13.06 7.65 -9.91
CA ILE A 366 -12.39 8.96 -10.00
C ILE A 366 -11.03 8.82 -10.67
N THR A 367 -10.66 9.82 -11.46
CA THR A 367 -9.36 9.98 -12.12
C THR A 367 -8.68 11.28 -11.67
N GLY A 368 -7.40 11.47 -12.01
CA GLY A 368 -6.61 12.64 -11.59
C GLY A 368 -5.93 12.44 -10.24
N THR A 369 -5.62 13.55 -9.56
CA THR A 369 -4.85 13.52 -8.29
C THR A 369 -5.63 14.27 -7.21
N LEU A 370 -6.02 13.58 -6.14
CA LEU A 370 -6.53 14.22 -4.94
C LEU A 370 -5.34 14.77 -4.14
N SER A 371 -5.15 16.09 -4.17
CA SER A 371 -4.05 16.75 -3.46
C SER A 371 -4.56 17.69 -2.37
N ALA A 372 -3.87 17.75 -1.23
CA ALA A 372 -4.18 18.68 -0.16
C ALA A 372 -2.91 19.13 0.57
N THR A 373 -2.88 20.35 1.11
CA THR A 373 -1.75 20.86 1.90
C THR A 373 -1.84 20.46 3.37
N ALA A 374 -3.06 20.22 3.86
CA ALA A 374 -3.34 19.72 5.20
C ALA A 374 -4.52 18.73 5.19
N VAL A 375 -4.49 17.71 6.04
CA VAL A 375 -5.57 16.73 6.25
C VAL A 375 -5.67 16.50 7.75
N SER A 376 -6.88 16.63 8.28
CA SER A 376 -7.17 16.38 9.70
C SER A 376 -8.59 15.85 9.82
N MET A 377 -8.74 14.53 9.81
CA MET A 377 -10.03 13.86 9.86
C MET A 377 -10.15 13.05 11.15
N SER A 378 -11.18 13.34 11.93
CA SER A 378 -11.44 12.72 13.23
C SER A 378 -12.93 12.43 13.42
N GLY A 379 -13.28 11.56 14.37
CA GLY A 379 -14.67 11.24 14.69
C GLY A 379 -15.43 10.50 13.58
N VAL A 380 -14.71 9.83 12.67
CA VAL A 380 -15.32 9.08 11.56
C VAL A 380 -15.78 7.71 12.04
N THR A 381 -17.06 7.38 11.84
CA THR A 381 -17.66 6.15 12.37
C THR A 381 -17.62 4.96 11.41
N GLY A 382 -17.59 5.20 10.10
CA GLY A 382 -17.37 4.21 9.05
C GLY A 382 -15.97 4.35 8.44
N ASP A 383 -15.89 4.25 7.11
CA ASP A 383 -14.60 4.25 6.40
C ASP A 383 -14.02 5.67 6.26
N LEU A 384 -12.73 5.82 6.57
CA LEU A 384 -12.04 7.11 6.41
C LEU A 384 -11.86 7.42 4.91
N PHE A 385 -11.31 6.48 4.15
CA PHE A 385 -11.31 6.50 2.69
C PHE A 385 -12.01 5.28 2.13
N ASN A 386 -13.02 5.52 1.30
CA ASN A 386 -13.66 4.54 0.44
C ASN A 386 -13.31 4.85 -1.02
N ILE A 387 -12.51 4.01 -1.66
CA ILE A 387 -12.09 4.15 -3.06
C ILE A 387 -12.61 2.94 -3.83
N ASN A 388 -13.52 3.17 -4.76
CA ASN A 388 -14.14 2.12 -5.56
C ASN A 388 -13.88 2.38 -7.05
N GLY A 389 -12.94 1.65 -7.63
CA GLY A 389 -12.49 1.78 -9.01
C GLY A 389 -11.70 3.06 -9.31
N GLY A 390 -11.64 3.41 -10.58
CA GLY A 390 -10.92 4.58 -11.09
C GLY A 390 -9.39 4.46 -11.03
N THR A 391 -8.73 5.57 -11.38
CA THR A 391 -7.26 5.70 -11.42
C THR A 391 -6.74 6.87 -10.58
N VAL A 392 -7.58 7.37 -9.66
CA VAL A 392 -7.19 8.46 -8.76
C VAL A 392 -5.91 8.11 -8.00
N THR A 393 -5.00 9.08 -7.93
CA THR A 393 -3.80 9.05 -7.10
C THR A 393 -3.94 10.03 -5.93
N LEU A 394 -3.12 9.84 -4.88
CA LEU A 394 -3.18 10.65 -3.66
C LEU A 394 -1.89 11.48 -3.52
N GLY A 395 -2.04 12.81 -3.60
CA GLY A 395 -0.99 13.81 -3.37
C GLY A 395 -1.16 14.46 -1.99
N LEU A 396 -1.17 13.64 -0.95
CA LEU A 396 -1.41 14.03 0.44
C LEU A 396 -0.04 14.06 1.18
N PRO A 397 0.35 15.12 1.93
CA PRO A 397 1.65 15.23 2.60
C PRO A 397 1.87 14.24 3.76
N GLY A 398 3.09 14.23 4.32
CA GLY A 398 3.65 13.17 5.19
C GLY A 398 2.92 12.88 6.50
N ASN A 399 2.44 13.91 7.22
CA ASN A 399 2.05 13.75 8.63
C ASN A 399 0.56 13.42 8.80
N TYR A 400 0.08 12.36 8.13
CA TYR A 400 -1.31 11.91 8.27
C TYR A 400 -1.42 10.57 8.94
N THR A 401 -1.71 10.62 10.24
CA THR A 401 -2.28 9.48 10.93
C THR A 401 -3.72 9.29 10.47
N PHE A 402 -3.97 8.32 9.59
CA PHE A 402 -5.29 7.69 9.55
C PHE A 402 -5.47 7.10 10.94
N GLY A 403 -6.49 7.49 11.71
CA GLY A 403 -6.57 7.06 13.12
C GLY A 403 -7.95 7.28 13.73
N GLY A 404 -8.25 6.52 14.77
CA GLY A 404 -9.40 6.77 15.66
C GLY A 404 -10.80 6.57 15.06
N THR A 405 -10.94 5.76 14.00
CA THR A 405 -12.25 5.42 13.43
C THR A 405 -12.77 4.10 14.00
N THR A 406 -14.09 3.98 14.17
CA THR A 406 -14.72 2.67 14.46
C THR A 406 -14.79 1.78 13.20
N GLY A 407 -14.79 2.38 12.00
CA GLY A 407 -14.70 1.69 10.71
C GLY A 407 -13.27 1.56 10.18
N ARG A 408 -13.11 1.40 8.86
CA ARG A 408 -11.79 1.16 8.23
C ARG A 408 -11.03 2.46 8.02
N SER A 409 -9.70 2.39 8.12
CA SER A 409 -8.86 3.48 7.61
C SER A 409 -8.94 3.54 6.07
N LEU A 410 -8.94 2.38 5.43
CA LEU A 410 -8.99 2.25 3.97
C LEU A 410 -9.93 1.10 3.57
N ASN A 411 -10.83 1.41 2.64
CA ASN A 411 -11.63 0.45 1.91
C ASN A 411 -11.41 0.71 0.41
N ILE A 412 -10.64 -0.16 -0.24
CA ILE A 412 -10.21 0.02 -1.63
C ILE A 412 -10.69 -1.18 -2.43
N SER A 413 -11.50 -0.93 -3.45
CA SER A 413 -12.07 -1.99 -4.26
C SER A 413 -12.14 -1.69 -5.75
N ASN A 414 -12.25 -2.74 -6.57
CA ASN A 414 -12.58 -2.68 -8.00
C ASN A 414 -11.60 -1.85 -8.87
N ARG A 415 -10.33 -1.72 -8.45
CA ARG A 415 -9.31 -0.99 -9.22
C ARG A 415 -8.70 -1.90 -10.28
N GLY A 416 -8.50 -1.36 -11.49
CA GLY A 416 -7.86 -2.08 -12.60
C GLY A 416 -6.35 -1.86 -12.70
N ALA A 417 -5.71 -2.38 -13.76
CA ALA A 417 -4.26 -2.36 -13.96
C ALA A 417 -3.58 -0.97 -13.88
N SER A 418 -4.26 0.10 -14.29
CA SER A 418 -3.76 1.48 -14.21
C SER A 418 -4.09 2.16 -12.86
N GLY A 419 -4.75 1.45 -11.95
CA GLY A 419 -5.23 1.92 -10.67
C GLY A 419 -4.24 1.70 -9.53
N ASN A 420 -2.93 1.74 -9.77
CA ASN A 420 -1.96 1.59 -8.69
C ASN A 420 -2.13 2.71 -7.64
N LEU A 421 -1.81 2.40 -6.38
CA LEU A 421 -1.83 3.37 -5.30
C LEU A 421 -0.69 3.13 -4.31
N THR A 422 -0.07 4.21 -3.86
CA THR A 422 1.00 4.18 -2.87
C THR A 422 0.62 5.07 -1.70
N PHE A 423 0.66 4.50 -0.50
CA PHE A 423 0.51 5.21 0.76
C PHE A 423 1.89 5.38 1.38
N ASN A 424 2.41 6.60 1.35
CA ASN A 424 3.72 6.91 1.88
C ASN A 424 3.73 7.14 3.41
N ASN A 425 2.57 7.37 4.01
CA ASN A 425 2.47 7.73 5.42
C ASN A 425 2.05 6.53 6.27
N ARG A 426 2.30 6.60 7.58
CA ARG A 426 1.84 5.59 8.54
C ARG A 426 0.32 5.56 8.65
N ILE A 427 -0.27 4.39 8.41
CA ILE A 427 -1.70 4.14 8.59
C ILE A 427 -1.94 3.50 9.95
N ILE A 428 -2.75 4.13 10.79
CA ILE A 428 -3.17 3.59 12.09
C ILE A 428 -4.67 3.26 12.05
N ASN A 429 -5.09 2.18 12.70
CA ASN A 429 -6.51 1.89 12.86
C ASN A 429 -6.78 1.01 14.07
N SER A 430 -7.84 1.31 14.81
CA SER A 430 -8.31 0.48 15.91
C SER A 430 -9.74 -0.05 15.74
N GLY A 431 -10.37 0.22 14.60
CA GLY A 431 -11.73 -0.15 14.24
C GLY A 431 -11.78 -1.43 13.39
N ALA A 432 -12.07 -1.26 12.10
CA ALA A 432 -12.27 -2.36 11.15
C ALA A 432 -11.09 -2.63 10.20
N GLY A 433 -9.94 -1.99 10.45
CA GLY A 433 -8.69 -2.27 9.74
C GLY A 433 -8.61 -1.67 8.34
N ILE A 434 -7.96 -2.42 7.45
CA ILE A 434 -7.77 -2.14 6.02
C ILE A 434 -8.44 -3.26 5.22
N LEU A 435 -9.19 -2.89 4.18
CA LEU A 435 -9.75 -3.83 3.21
C LEU A 435 -9.32 -3.45 1.79
N LEU A 436 -8.74 -4.43 1.08
CA LEU A 436 -8.53 -4.43 -0.36
C LEU A 436 -9.37 -5.57 -0.96
N ASP A 437 -10.25 -5.27 -1.91
CA ASP A 437 -11.15 -6.28 -2.50
C ASP A 437 -11.33 -6.07 -4.01
N ASN A 438 -11.15 -7.12 -4.83
CA ASN A 438 -11.33 -7.04 -6.29
C ASN A 438 -10.44 -5.97 -6.97
N ASN A 439 -9.21 -5.77 -6.49
CA ASN A 439 -8.28 -4.80 -7.09
C ASN A 439 -7.49 -5.42 -8.24
N ASP A 440 -8.19 -6.13 -9.13
CA ASP A 440 -7.61 -6.92 -10.20
C ASP A 440 -6.55 -6.16 -11.01
N ALA A 441 -5.34 -6.71 -11.03
CA ALA A 441 -4.15 -6.15 -11.68
C ALA A 441 -3.63 -4.80 -11.13
N ALA A 442 -4.26 -4.18 -10.13
CA ALA A 442 -3.71 -3.02 -9.44
C ALA A 442 -2.68 -3.45 -8.38
N THR A 443 -1.64 -2.63 -8.21
CA THR A 443 -0.69 -2.74 -7.09
C THR A 443 -0.98 -1.68 -6.05
N ILE A 444 -1.26 -2.10 -4.83
CA ILE A 444 -1.46 -1.23 -3.67
C ILE A 444 -0.27 -1.39 -2.73
N THR A 445 0.46 -0.30 -2.52
CA THR A 445 1.71 -0.27 -1.75
C THR A 445 1.54 0.54 -0.47
N PHE A 446 1.97 -0.04 0.65
CA PHE A 446 2.02 0.60 1.95
C PHE A 446 3.46 0.72 2.43
N ARG A 447 3.82 1.91 2.92
CA ARG A 447 5.12 2.12 3.59
C ARG A 447 5.11 1.72 5.05
N SER A 448 4.12 2.19 5.81
CA SER A 448 4.02 1.92 7.23
C SER A 448 2.56 1.67 7.65
N VAL A 449 2.33 0.62 8.44
CA VAL A 449 1.03 0.24 9.00
C VAL A 449 1.13 -0.11 10.49
N GLY A 450 0.23 0.42 11.30
CA GLY A 450 0.10 0.12 12.74
C GLY A 450 -1.36 -0.14 13.09
N LEU A 451 -1.78 -1.40 13.08
CA LEU A 451 -3.20 -1.76 13.21
C LEU A 451 -3.46 -2.50 14.53
N THR A 452 -4.45 -2.05 15.30
CA THR A 452 -4.85 -2.63 16.59
C THR A 452 -6.36 -2.84 16.64
N THR A 453 -6.88 -3.81 15.91
CA THR A 453 -8.34 -4.04 15.83
C THR A 453 -8.84 -5.03 16.89
N GLY A 454 -10.16 -5.05 17.11
CA GLY A 454 -10.80 -6.02 18.00
C GLY A 454 -11.18 -7.31 17.28
N ALA A 455 -12.48 -7.51 17.11
CA ALA A 455 -13.06 -8.68 16.43
C ALA A 455 -12.98 -8.62 14.90
N ASN A 456 -12.63 -7.47 14.33
CA ASN A 456 -12.49 -7.29 12.89
C ASN A 456 -11.11 -7.73 12.42
N THR A 457 -11.03 -8.25 11.19
CA THR A 457 -9.76 -8.50 10.53
C THR A 457 -8.99 -7.18 10.38
N ALA A 458 -7.73 -7.15 10.82
CA ALA A 458 -6.95 -5.90 10.78
C ALA A 458 -6.47 -5.57 9.36
N PHE A 459 -5.92 -6.54 8.64
CA PHE A 459 -5.49 -6.34 7.26
C PHE A 459 -6.07 -7.45 6.38
N SER A 460 -6.94 -7.08 5.43
CA SER A 460 -7.54 -8.03 4.50
C SER A 460 -7.29 -7.59 3.05
N ALA A 461 -6.68 -8.46 2.25
CA ALA A 461 -6.57 -8.29 0.80
C ALA A 461 -7.10 -9.54 0.10
N VAL A 462 -8.19 -9.38 -0.64
CA VAL A 462 -8.96 -10.50 -1.19
C VAL A 462 -9.36 -10.28 -2.65
N ASN A 463 -9.57 -11.39 -3.35
CA ASN A 463 -10.15 -11.42 -4.69
C ASN A 463 -9.37 -10.62 -5.75
N GLY A 464 -8.04 -10.62 -5.70
CA GLY A 464 -7.20 -10.13 -6.80
C GLY A 464 -6.38 -8.88 -6.50
N GLY A 465 -5.50 -8.56 -7.44
CA GLY A 465 -4.52 -7.47 -7.33
C GLY A 465 -3.18 -7.92 -6.74
N THR A 466 -2.35 -6.94 -6.44
CA THR A 466 -1.05 -7.12 -5.80
C THR A 466 -0.92 -6.19 -4.61
N VAL A 467 -0.47 -6.72 -3.48
CA VAL A 467 -0.19 -5.94 -2.28
C VAL A 467 1.31 -5.95 -1.98
N VAL A 468 1.81 -4.80 -1.56
CA VAL A 468 3.18 -4.64 -1.06
C VAL A 468 3.10 -3.88 0.26
N VAL A 469 3.74 -4.42 1.30
CA VAL A 469 3.97 -3.72 2.56
C VAL A 469 5.49 -3.66 2.71
N THR A 470 6.06 -2.52 2.33
CA THR A 470 7.51 -2.35 2.46
C THR A 470 7.84 -2.24 3.93
N ASN A 471 8.99 -2.78 4.34
CA ASN A 471 9.55 -2.37 5.62
C ASN A 471 9.87 -0.86 5.50
N GLY A 472 9.56 -0.08 6.53
CA GLY A 472 10.11 1.28 6.68
C GLY A 472 11.61 1.21 6.93
N LEU A 473 12.36 0.54 6.04
CA LEU A 473 13.81 0.54 6.05
C LEU A 473 14.26 1.97 5.88
N SER A 474 15.27 2.39 6.64
CA SER A 474 16.27 3.43 6.39
C SER A 474 16.28 4.00 4.97
N ASP A 475 15.26 4.75 4.63
CA ASP A 475 15.14 5.49 3.37
C ASP A 475 15.31 6.99 3.61
N GLY A 476 15.55 7.37 4.87
CA GLY A 476 15.77 8.74 5.32
C GLY A 476 14.48 9.57 5.36
N ILE A 477 13.30 8.93 5.35
CA ILE A 477 11.99 9.59 5.41
C ILE A 477 11.33 9.32 6.78
N ASP A 478 11.00 10.39 7.49
CA ASP A 478 10.14 10.39 8.68
C ASP A 478 8.67 10.20 8.25
N ASN A 479 8.07 9.06 8.58
CA ASN A 479 6.72 8.66 8.16
C ASN A 479 5.63 8.92 9.21
N ASP A 480 5.98 9.38 10.41
CA ASP A 480 5.04 9.70 11.48
C ASP A 480 5.09 11.17 11.95
N GLY A 481 6.10 11.92 11.51
CA GLY A 481 6.24 13.36 11.65
C GLY A 481 6.97 13.80 12.93
N ASP A 482 7.66 12.89 13.63
CA ASP A 482 8.35 13.20 14.88
C ASP A 482 9.76 13.81 14.69
N GLY A 483 10.26 13.83 13.45
CA GLY A 483 11.54 14.41 13.06
C GLY A 483 12.75 13.47 13.20
N SER A 484 12.57 12.23 13.63
CA SER A 484 13.59 11.18 13.57
C SER A 484 13.49 10.40 12.26
N THR A 485 14.61 9.86 11.77
CA THR A 485 14.63 9.04 10.56
C THR A 485 15.01 7.62 10.95
N ASP A 486 14.19 6.62 10.55
CA ASP A 486 14.47 5.18 10.65
C ASP A 486 14.42 4.62 12.08
N GLU A 487 13.23 4.58 12.66
CA GLU A 487 13.00 4.17 14.05
C GLU A 487 12.19 2.87 14.18
N ALA A 488 12.28 2.24 15.36
CA ALA A 488 11.52 1.02 15.69
C ALA A 488 10.00 1.25 15.81
N ASP A 489 9.55 2.50 15.96
CA ASP A 489 8.14 2.91 16.01
C ASP A 489 7.50 2.98 14.62
N GLU A 490 8.25 3.21 13.55
CA GLU A 490 7.78 3.17 12.14
C GLU A 490 7.50 1.75 11.63
N ALA A 491 7.91 0.75 12.41
CA ALA A 491 7.79 -0.63 12.07
C ALA A 491 6.33 -1.07 11.84
N ASN A 492 6.14 -1.94 10.84
CA ASN A 492 4.82 -2.47 10.52
C ASN A 492 4.36 -3.44 11.60
N THR A 493 3.25 -3.11 12.27
CA THR A 493 2.69 -3.93 13.35
C THR A 493 1.20 -4.15 13.16
N ILE A 494 0.75 -5.37 13.45
CA ILE A 494 -0.67 -5.72 13.50
C ILE A 494 -0.96 -6.45 14.82
N THR A 495 -2.03 -6.06 15.49
CA THR A 495 -2.57 -6.74 16.66
C THR A 495 -4.09 -6.86 16.55
N THR A 496 -4.62 -8.04 16.84
CA THR A 496 -6.07 -8.28 16.94
C THR A 496 -6.45 -9.05 18.20
N THR A 497 -7.73 -8.99 18.58
CA THR A 497 -8.27 -9.85 19.64
C THR A 497 -8.86 -11.12 19.04
N THR A 498 -10.14 -11.12 18.67
CA THR A 498 -10.82 -12.29 18.08
C THR A 498 -10.94 -12.22 16.55
N GLY A 499 -10.46 -11.14 15.93
CA GLY A 499 -10.34 -11.02 14.47
C GLY A 499 -9.03 -11.63 13.95
N THR A 500 -9.00 -12.06 12.69
CA THR A 500 -7.76 -12.48 12.02
C THR A 500 -6.83 -11.27 11.86
N ALA A 501 -5.54 -11.42 12.15
CA ALA A 501 -4.61 -10.30 12.00
C ALA A 501 -4.32 -9.99 10.53
N LEU A 502 -3.91 -11.02 9.79
CA LEU A 502 -3.53 -10.89 8.38
C LEU A 502 -4.29 -11.91 7.52
N ASN A 503 -5.04 -11.42 6.54
CA ASN A 503 -5.82 -12.25 5.63
C ASN A 503 -5.53 -11.87 4.17
N ILE A 504 -4.74 -12.70 3.47
CA ILE A 504 -4.39 -12.51 2.06
C ILE A 504 -4.89 -13.72 1.27
N VAL A 505 -5.95 -13.52 0.48
CA VAL A 505 -6.64 -14.63 -0.22
C VAL A 505 -6.88 -14.26 -1.68
N GLY A 506 -6.26 -14.99 -2.61
CA GLY A 506 -6.37 -14.71 -4.04
C GLY A 506 -5.77 -13.37 -4.46
N THR A 507 -4.89 -12.79 -3.63
CA THR A 507 -4.17 -11.54 -3.91
C THR A 507 -2.68 -11.82 -3.94
N ASN A 508 -1.97 -11.36 -4.95
CA ASN A 508 -0.53 -11.57 -5.04
C ASN A 508 0.22 -10.72 -4.01
N ILE A 509 1.26 -11.29 -3.40
CA ILE A 509 2.28 -10.52 -2.71
C ILE A 509 3.33 -10.08 -3.74
N GLY A 510 3.52 -8.78 -3.89
CA GLY A 510 4.48 -8.22 -4.86
C GLY A 510 5.93 -8.46 -4.45
N ALA A 511 6.87 -8.19 -5.36
CA ALA A 511 8.31 -8.46 -5.15
C ALA A 511 8.94 -7.73 -3.95
N GLY A 512 8.35 -6.61 -3.51
CA GLY A 512 8.74 -5.92 -2.26
C GLY A 512 8.35 -6.67 -0.98
N GLY A 513 7.57 -7.74 -1.09
CA GLY A 513 7.08 -8.54 0.03
C GLY A 513 5.99 -7.84 0.86
N MET A 514 5.54 -8.55 1.88
CA MET A 514 4.82 -7.97 3.01
C MET A 514 5.70 -8.12 4.25
N ASN A 515 6.28 -7.02 4.73
CA ASN A 515 7.25 -7.04 5.81
C ASN A 515 6.64 -6.46 7.08
N PHE A 516 6.63 -7.25 8.15
CA PHE A 516 6.14 -6.87 9.46
C PHE A 516 7.20 -7.07 10.52
N ARG A 517 7.23 -6.16 11.49
CA ARG A 517 8.00 -6.33 12.71
C ARG A 517 7.30 -7.30 13.65
N SER A 518 5.98 -7.18 13.77
CA SER A 518 5.17 -8.12 14.53
C SER A 518 3.74 -8.29 14.01
N ILE A 519 3.22 -9.50 14.12
CA ILE A 519 1.80 -9.84 13.87
C ILE A 519 1.28 -10.62 15.07
N SER A 520 0.28 -10.07 15.75
CA SER A 520 -0.36 -10.70 16.92
C SER A 520 -1.85 -10.87 16.71
N ALA A 521 -2.39 -12.02 17.13
CA ALA A 521 -3.80 -12.34 17.08
C ALA A 521 -4.20 -13.22 18.26
N GLY A 522 -5.27 -12.85 18.95
CA GLY A 522 -5.76 -13.58 20.11
C GLY A 522 -5.41 -12.91 21.44
N THR A 523 -6.00 -13.45 22.50
CA THR A 523 -5.84 -12.98 23.88
C THR A 523 -5.67 -14.18 24.82
N GLY A 524 -5.41 -13.89 26.10
CA GLY A 524 -5.38 -14.90 27.16
C GLY A 524 -6.68 -15.72 27.31
N ALA A 525 -7.80 -15.26 26.75
CA ALA A 525 -9.12 -15.88 26.94
C ALA A 525 -9.71 -16.49 25.65
N SER A 526 -9.41 -15.92 24.48
CA SER A 526 -9.98 -16.33 23.19
C SER A 526 -9.12 -15.87 22.02
N GLY A 527 -9.32 -16.45 20.84
CA GLY A 527 -8.65 -16.06 19.60
C GLY A 527 -9.55 -16.19 18.36
N PRO A 528 -9.02 -15.83 17.17
CA PRO A 528 -9.75 -15.90 15.90
C PRO A 528 -9.84 -17.34 15.34
N ALA A 529 -10.46 -17.52 14.17
CA ALA A 529 -10.39 -18.79 13.45
C ALA A 529 -8.93 -19.14 13.06
N ASN A 530 -8.23 -18.18 12.47
CA ASN A 530 -6.80 -18.24 12.17
C ASN A 530 -6.19 -16.86 12.45
N GLY A 531 -4.94 -16.80 12.90
CA GLY A 531 -4.23 -15.53 13.11
C GLY A 531 -3.68 -14.94 11.82
N ILE A 532 -3.07 -15.79 11.00
CA ILE A 532 -2.53 -15.44 9.68
C ILE A 532 -3.08 -16.41 8.64
N VAL A 533 -3.58 -15.88 7.53
CA VAL A 533 -4.07 -16.64 6.37
C VAL A 533 -3.38 -16.13 5.11
N LEU A 534 -2.63 -17.00 4.43
CA LEU A 534 -2.06 -16.74 3.11
C LEU A 534 -2.53 -17.83 2.15
N ASN A 535 -3.41 -17.49 1.22
CA ASN A 535 -3.99 -18.42 0.26
C ASN A 535 -3.88 -17.87 -1.16
N ASN A 536 -3.16 -18.58 -2.04
CA ASN A 536 -2.97 -18.21 -3.43
C ASN A 536 -2.38 -16.79 -3.58
N THR A 537 -1.16 -16.62 -3.05
CA THR A 537 -0.48 -15.32 -2.93
C THR A 537 0.57 -15.06 -4.01
N GLY A 538 0.63 -15.93 -5.03
CA GLY A 538 1.63 -15.85 -6.10
C GLY A 538 3.04 -16.24 -5.66
N THR A 539 4.02 -15.92 -6.51
CA THR A 539 5.43 -16.35 -6.35
C THR A 539 6.43 -15.20 -6.36
N SER A 540 5.98 -13.95 -6.57
CA SER A 540 6.87 -12.79 -6.72
C SER A 540 7.49 -12.32 -5.41
N GLY A 541 6.75 -12.40 -4.31
CA GLY A 541 7.22 -12.11 -2.96
C GLY A 541 6.50 -12.98 -1.93
N GLY A 542 6.75 -12.70 -0.65
CA GLY A 542 6.15 -13.44 0.47
C GLY A 542 5.99 -12.58 1.72
N LEU A 543 5.44 -13.19 2.76
CA LEU A 543 5.33 -12.59 4.09
C LEU A 543 6.66 -12.74 4.84
N THR A 544 7.19 -11.65 5.39
CA THR A 544 8.33 -11.67 6.32
C THR A 544 7.92 -11.04 7.64
N VAL A 545 8.03 -11.79 8.73
CA VAL A 545 7.95 -11.26 10.10
C VAL A 545 9.34 -11.29 10.72
N THR A 546 9.88 -10.11 11.06
CA THR A 546 11.30 -9.97 11.39
C THR A 546 11.60 -10.21 12.87
N GLY A 547 10.66 -9.93 13.77
CA GLY A 547 11.01 -9.81 15.18
C GLY A 547 12.02 -8.68 15.43
N ASP A 548 12.59 -8.61 16.64
CA ASP A 548 13.61 -7.63 17.03
C ASP A 548 14.98 -7.93 16.43
N GLY A 549 15.13 -9.08 15.76
CA GLY A 549 16.44 -9.57 15.35
C GLY A 549 17.33 -9.99 16.53
N GLY A 550 16.76 -10.17 17.73
CA GLY A 550 17.48 -10.50 18.95
C GLY A 550 18.09 -11.92 18.96
N GLY A 551 18.81 -12.25 20.02
CA GLY A 551 19.43 -13.58 20.17
C GLY A 551 18.49 -14.67 20.70
N THR A 552 17.31 -14.29 21.20
CA THR A 552 16.44 -15.13 22.06
C THR A 552 15.04 -15.32 21.47
N ASN A 553 14.42 -16.48 21.70
CA ASN A 553 13.04 -16.77 21.29
C ASN A 553 12.04 -16.06 22.22
N ASN A 554 11.83 -14.76 22.02
CA ASN A 554 11.12 -13.90 22.96
C ASN A 554 9.71 -13.45 22.53
N GLY A 555 9.20 -13.95 21.40
CA GLY A 555 7.87 -13.57 20.90
C GLY A 555 7.80 -12.17 20.31
N SER A 556 8.95 -11.52 20.06
CA SER A 556 8.98 -10.16 19.53
C SER A 556 8.38 -10.04 18.13
N GLY A 557 8.32 -11.12 17.36
CA GLY A 557 7.59 -11.23 16.08
C GLY A 557 6.07 -11.22 16.24
N GLY A 558 5.57 -11.26 17.46
CA GLY A 558 4.13 -11.27 17.77
C GLY A 558 3.64 -12.63 18.24
N ILE A 559 2.42 -12.62 18.77
CA ILE A 559 1.80 -13.79 19.40
C ILE A 559 0.53 -14.15 18.65
N ILE A 560 0.47 -15.37 18.12
CA ILE A 560 -0.74 -15.99 17.57
C ILE A 560 -1.22 -17.02 18.58
N GLN A 561 -2.42 -16.83 19.15
CA GLN A 561 -2.88 -17.66 20.25
C GLN A 561 -4.36 -17.98 20.27
N ARG A 562 -4.71 -19.17 20.80
CA ARG A 562 -6.10 -19.63 21.03
C ARG A 562 -6.98 -19.57 19.79
N THR A 563 -6.39 -19.85 18.62
CA THR A 563 -7.16 -19.91 17.39
C THR A 563 -8.06 -21.14 17.38
N SER A 564 -9.24 -21.08 16.78
CA SER A 564 -10.13 -22.26 16.72
C SER A 564 -9.77 -23.23 15.60
N GLY A 565 -9.07 -22.77 14.56
CA GLY A 565 -8.36 -23.59 13.58
C GLY A 565 -6.87 -23.31 13.66
N ALA A 566 -6.13 -23.57 12.57
CA ALA A 566 -4.69 -23.41 12.57
C ALA A 566 -4.24 -21.99 12.96
N GLY A 567 -3.15 -21.86 13.72
CA GLY A 567 -2.60 -20.54 14.08
C GLY A 567 -2.24 -19.73 12.84
N VAL A 568 -1.43 -20.35 11.97
CA VAL A 568 -1.00 -19.83 10.67
C VAL A 568 -1.43 -20.82 9.59
N ASN A 569 -2.23 -20.37 8.62
CA ASN A 569 -2.71 -21.18 7.51
C ASN A 569 -2.07 -20.72 6.20
N LEU A 570 -1.30 -21.60 5.56
CA LEU A 570 -0.54 -21.35 4.35
C LEU A 570 -1.03 -22.28 3.22
N SER A 571 -1.53 -21.71 2.13
CA SER A 571 -1.94 -22.46 0.96
C SER A 571 -1.49 -21.80 -0.33
N SER A 572 -0.77 -22.51 -1.20
CA SER A 572 -0.29 -22.00 -2.50
C SER A 572 0.39 -20.63 -2.37
N THR A 573 1.40 -20.56 -1.49
CA THR A 573 2.13 -19.33 -1.11
C THR A 573 3.64 -19.57 -1.18
N SER A 574 4.40 -18.50 -1.35
CA SER A 574 5.86 -18.56 -1.47
C SER A 574 6.57 -17.65 -0.46
N SER A 575 7.81 -17.99 -0.13
CA SER A 575 8.77 -17.13 0.60
C SER A 575 8.25 -16.61 1.95
N VAL A 576 7.56 -17.46 2.70
CA VAL A 576 7.05 -17.11 4.04
C VAL A 576 8.16 -17.25 5.07
N SER A 577 8.52 -16.16 5.74
CA SER A 577 9.51 -16.12 6.81
C SER A 577 8.89 -15.62 8.11
N LEU A 578 8.94 -16.45 9.15
CA LEU A 578 8.37 -16.18 10.47
C LEU A 578 9.47 -16.23 11.53
N SER A 579 9.90 -15.06 12.00
CA SER A 579 10.94 -14.95 13.02
C SER A 579 10.41 -14.46 14.36
N TYR A 580 10.91 -15.03 15.46
CA TYR A 580 10.60 -14.61 16.84
C TYR A 580 9.10 -14.66 17.17
N MET A 581 8.33 -15.53 16.54
CA MET A 581 6.90 -15.67 16.79
C MET A 581 6.64 -16.52 18.03
N ASN A 582 5.54 -16.28 18.74
CA ASN A 582 4.91 -17.27 19.61
C ASN A 582 3.61 -17.74 18.96
N ILE A 583 3.52 -19.01 18.57
CA ILE A 583 2.34 -19.62 17.95
C ILE A 583 1.86 -20.71 18.90
N GLN A 584 0.74 -20.47 19.58
CA GLN A 584 0.39 -21.26 20.75
C GLN A 584 -1.09 -21.51 20.97
N ASP A 585 -1.38 -22.62 21.64
CA ASP A 585 -2.72 -22.98 22.09
C ASP A 585 -3.77 -22.98 20.95
N ALA A 586 -3.36 -23.23 19.69
CA ALA A 586 -4.28 -23.37 18.57
C ALA A 586 -5.14 -24.64 18.75
N GLY A 587 -6.41 -24.56 18.39
CA GLY A 587 -7.36 -25.67 18.42
C GLY A 587 -7.18 -26.70 17.29
N ASP A 588 -6.19 -26.48 16.44
CA ASP A 588 -5.75 -27.29 15.30
C ASP A 588 -4.22 -27.07 15.20
N ASP A 589 -3.60 -27.30 14.05
CA ASP A 589 -2.17 -27.08 13.84
C ASP A 589 -1.68 -25.70 14.32
N GLY A 590 -0.44 -25.62 14.82
CA GLY A 590 0.19 -24.31 15.02
C GLY A 590 0.40 -23.60 13.68
N ILE A 591 1.00 -24.31 12.73
CA ILE A 591 1.19 -23.87 11.34
C ILE A 591 0.74 -25.01 10.42
N SER A 592 -0.25 -24.73 9.57
CA SER A 592 -0.71 -25.67 8.54
C SER A 592 -0.32 -25.19 7.15
N GLY A 593 0.17 -26.09 6.30
CA GLY A 593 0.77 -25.76 5.02
C GLY A 593 0.41 -26.71 3.88
N SER A 594 -0.04 -26.14 2.76
CA SER A 594 -0.27 -26.83 1.49
C SER A 594 0.34 -26.06 0.32
N SER A 595 1.13 -26.73 -0.52
CA SER A 595 1.82 -26.14 -1.67
C SER A 595 2.63 -24.88 -1.33
N VAL A 596 3.39 -24.94 -0.24
CA VAL A 596 4.24 -23.84 0.23
C VAL A 596 5.64 -23.97 -0.37
N THR A 597 6.22 -22.88 -0.89
CA THR A 597 7.62 -22.87 -1.38
C THR A 597 8.45 -21.86 -0.59
N GLY A 598 9.68 -22.18 -0.18
CA GLY A 598 10.57 -21.16 0.41
C GLY A 598 10.27 -20.81 1.87
N PHE A 599 9.87 -21.77 2.72
CA PHE A 599 9.49 -21.50 4.11
C PHE A 599 10.70 -21.28 5.03
N VAL A 600 10.62 -20.29 5.92
CA VAL A 600 11.63 -20.01 6.94
C VAL A 600 10.96 -19.83 8.31
N LEU A 601 11.43 -20.58 9.31
CA LEU A 601 11.09 -20.40 10.72
C LEU A 601 12.38 -20.19 11.51
N ASN A 602 12.49 -19.05 12.20
CA ASN A 602 13.70 -18.69 12.92
C ASN A 602 13.40 -18.17 14.32
N ARG A 603 13.99 -18.79 15.35
CA ARG A 603 13.80 -18.38 16.76
C ARG A 603 12.34 -18.23 17.19
N SER A 604 11.45 -19.02 16.61
CA SER A 604 10.02 -19.00 16.91
C SER A 604 9.67 -20.14 17.88
N ASN A 605 8.63 -19.93 18.67
CA ASN A 605 8.06 -20.89 19.60
C ASN A 605 6.72 -21.39 19.04
N VAL A 606 6.56 -22.70 18.89
CA VAL A 606 5.33 -23.37 18.45
C VAL A 606 4.90 -24.32 19.57
N THR A 607 3.94 -23.87 20.38
CA THR A 607 3.69 -24.49 21.69
C THR A 607 2.24 -24.84 21.97
N ASN A 608 1.98 -26.05 22.48
CA ASN A 608 0.64 -26.51 22.91
C ASN A 608 -0.45 -26.39 21.83
N ASN A 609 -0.11 -26.54 20.56
CA ASN A 609 -1.10 -26.54 19.47
C ASN A 609 -1.71 -27.93 19.30
N GLY A 610 -2.96 -27.95 18.82
CA GLY A 610 -3.77 -29.16 18.63
C GLY A 610 -4.50 -29.61 19.90
N ASN A 611 -5.61 -30.30 19.68
CA ASN A 611 -6.43 -31.00 20.67
C ASN A 611 -6.98 -32.37 20.18
N ALA A 612 -6.70 -32.76 18.93
CA ALA A 612 -7.07 -34.03 18.34
C ALA A 612 -5.94 -34.67 17.51
N LEU A 613 -6.12 -35.94 17.13
CA LEU A 613 -5.14 -36.66 16.32
C LEU A 613 -4.92 -35.92 15.00
N ASN A 614 -3.67 -35.93 14.54
CA ASN A 614 -3.24 -35.25 13.31
C ASN A 614 -3.29 -33.72 13.37
N GLU A 615 -3.36 -33.14 14.56
CA GLU A 615 -3.15 -31.71 14.78
C GLU A 615 -1.75 -31.53 15.38
N ASP A 616 -0.83 -31.08 14.55
CA ASP A 616 0.60 -31.04 14.82
C ASP A 616 1.06 -29.62 15.22
N GLY A 617 2.29 -29.47 15.72
CA GLY A 617 2.88 -28.15 15.87
C GLY A 617 3.00 -27.44 14.51
N VAL A 618 3.58 -28.14 13.54
CA VAL A 618 3.67 -27.73 12.15
C VAL A 618 3.32 -28.91 11.27
N ASP A 619 2.31 -28.78 10.41
CA ASP A 619 1.93 -29.78 9.40
C ASP A 619 2.05 -29.19 7.99
N PHE A 620 3.04 -29.67 7.25
CA PHE A 620 3.07 -29.52 5.80
C PHE A 620 2.60 -30.81 5.14
N GLY A 621 1.37 -30.81 4.61
CA GLY A 621 0.86 -31.85 3.73
C GLY A 621 -0.41 -32.54 4.19
N GLY A 622 -0.76 -32.52 5.49
CA GLY A 622 -2.02 -33.07 6.00
C GLY A 622 -2.13 -34.59 5.90
N SER A 623 -2.38 -35.29 7.01
CA SER A 623 -2.47 -36.76 7.00
C SER A 623 -3.69 -37.33 6.26
N GLY A 624 -4.77 -36.55 6.10
CA GLY A 624 -6.00 -36.95 5.42
C GLY A 624 -6.03 -36.68 3.91
N ASN A 625 -4.96 -36.07 3.36
CA ASN A 625 -4.92 -35.67 1.95
C ASN A 625 -4.39 -36.81 1.08
N THR A 626 -5.08 -37.11 -0.02
CA THR A 626 -4.65 -38.13 -1.01
C THR A 626 -3.46 -37.65 -1.85
N THR A 627 -3.25 -36.33 -1.92
CA THR A 627 -2.07 -35.69 -2.50
C THR A 627 -1.46 -34.73 -1.48
N PRO A 628 -0.87 -35.26 -0.39
CA PRO A 628 -0.30 -34.44 0.66
C PRO A 628 0.96 -33.79 0.08
N ASN A 629 0.85 -32.55 -0.39
CA ASN A 629 1.94 -31.81 -1.02
C ASN A 629 2.10 -30.51 -0.23
N GLY A 630 2.80 -30.62 0.89
CA GLY A 630 2.89 -29.55 1.86
C GLY A 630 3.91 -28.48 1.49
N LEU A 631 5.13 -28.92 1.21
CA LEU A 631 6.31 -28.04 1.12
C LEU A 631 7.10 -28.31 -0.16
N PHE A 632 7.74 -27.30 -0.72
CA PHE A 632 8.56 -27.38 -1.92
C PHE A 632 9.77 -26.46 -1.84
N GLY A 633 10.77 -26.75 -2.68
CA GLY A 633 11.97 -25.93 -2.78
C GLY A 633 12.79 -25.96 -1.50
N SER A 634 13.48 -24.85 -1.19
CA SER A 634 14.31 -24.73 0.01
C SER A 634 13.47 -24.28 1.21
N ALA A 635 13.72 -24.87 2.38
CA ALA A 635 13.12 -24.45 3.64
C ALA A 635 14.14 -24.50 4.78
N ASN A 636 14.03 -23.57 5.73
CA ASN A 636 14.97 -23.44 6.85
C ASN A 636 14.22 -23.33 8.18
N VAL A 637 14.59 -24.16 9.14
CA VAL A 637 14.15 -24.10 10.53
C VAL A 637 15.38 -23.93 11.42
N THR A 638 15.45 -22.82 12.13
CA THR A 638 16.66 -22.43 12.86
C THR A 638 16.30 -21.97 14.26
N ASN A 639 17.00 -22.49 15.27
CA ASN A 639 16.86 -22.09 16.67
C ASN A 639 15.41 -22.03 17.18
N SER A 640 14.51 -22.82 16.61
CA SER A 640 13.07 -22.76 16.93
C SER A 640 12.71 -23.84 17.94
N VAL A 641 11.66 -23.59 18.71
CA VAL A 641 11.19 -24.49 19.77
C VAL A 641 9.81 -24.99 19.41
N PHE A 642 9.66 -26.30 19.34
CA PHE A 642 8.40 -26.99 19.18
C PHE A 642 8.16 -27.79 20.45
N THR A 643 7.17 -27.43 21.24
CA THR A 643 6.92 -28.13 22.49
C THR A 643 5.46 -28.24 22.88
N GLY A 644 5.10 -29.36 23.47
CA GLY A 644 3.77 -29.51 24.05
C GLY A 644 2.64 -29.71 23.05
N ASN A 645 2.94 -29.76 21.74
CA ASN A 645 1.93 -29.93 20.69
C ASN A 645 1.30 -31.33 20.78
N TYR A 646 0.01 -31.43 20.44
CA TYR A 646 -0.84 -32.57 20.75
C TYR A 646 -0.40 -33.86 20.08
N HIS A 647 -0.04 -33.81 18.80
CA HIS A 647 0.38 -34.98 18.03
C HIS A 647 1.87 -34.93 17.66
N ASN A 648 2.26 -34.62 16.42
CA ASN A 648 3.67 -34.44 16.06
C ASN A 648 4.14 -33.01 16.35
N GLN A 649 5.45 -32.81 16.55
CA GLN A 649 5.99 -31.46 16.70
C GLN A 649 6.22 -30.77 15.35
N PHE A 650 6.68 -31.50 14.34
CA PHE A 650 6.90 -31.01 12.98
C PHE A 650 6.78 -32.11 11.94
N THR A 651 5.95 -31.90 10.93
CA THR A 651 5.63 -32.88 9.89
C THR A 651 5.82 -32.29 8.49
N VAL A 652 6.43 -33.06 7.58
CA VAL A 652 6.45 -32.78 6.14
C VAL A 652 6.08 -34.02 5.35
N ARG A 653 5.02 -33.91 4.54
CA ARG A 653 4.50 -34.97 3.67
C ARG A 653 4.36 -34.43 2.26
N ASN A 654 4.99 -35.12 1.30
CA ASN A 654 4.91 -34.83 -0.12
C ASN A 654 4.63 -36.11 -0.93
N SER A 655 3.71 -36.08 -1.90
CA SER A 655 3.52 -37.15 -2.90
C SER A 655 4.13 -36.84 -4.27
N SER A 656 4.50 -35.59 -4.51
CA SER A 656 5.29 -35.15 -5.66
C SER A 656 6.23 -33.99 -5.30
N GLY A 657 7.02 -33.56 -6.28
CA GLY A 657 7.93 -32.42 -6.14
C GLY A 657 9.18 -32.70 -5.30
N THR A 658 9.92 -31.64 -5.01
CA THR A 658 11.21 -31.71 -4.30
C THR A 658 11.25 -30.75 -3.12
N VAL A 659 11.83 -31.22 -2.01
CA VAL A 659 12.05 -30.44 -0.78
C VAL A 659 13.53 -30.49 -0.40
N ALA A 660 14.08 -29.35 -0.02
CA ALA A 660 15.40 -29.21 0.59
C ALA A 660 15.24 -28.52 1.95
N LEU A 661 15.20 -29.29 3.04
CA LEU A 661 14.91 -28.83 4.38
C LEU A 661 16.18 -28.80 5.26
N ALA A 662 16.56 -27.63 5.75
CA ALA A 662 17.63 -27.49 6.73
C ALA A 662 17.06 -27.20 8.12
N ILE A 663 17.46 -27.98 9.12
CA ILE A 663 17.05 -27.83 10.51
C ILE A 663 18.29 -27.73 11.40
N THR A 664 18.43 -26.63 12.14
CA THR A 664 19.61 -26.39 12.99
C THR A 664 19.22 -25.77 14.34
N GLY A 665 19.93 -26.14 15.41
CA GLY A 665 19.78 -25.53 16.73
C GLY A 665 18.38 -25.60 17.34
N SER A 666 17.49 -26.47 16.83
CA SER A 666 16.07 -26.45 17.17
C SER A 666 15.73 -27.47 18.25
N THR A 667 14.60 -27.31 18.92
CA THR A 667 14.15 -28.20 19.99
C THR A 667 12.79 -28.79 19.67
N PHE A 668 12.65 -30.12 19.76
CA PHE A 668 11.43 -30.88 19.52
C PHE A 668 11.07 -31.68 20.76
N ASN A 669 10.18 -31.13 21.59
CA ASN A 669 9.89 -31.65 22.91
C ASN A 669 8.42 -32.02 23.08
N GLY A 670 8.13 -33.32 23.08
CA GLY A 670 6.79 -33.85 23.31
C GLY A 670 6.26 -33.51 24.70
N ARG A 671 4.94 -33.47 24.83
CA ARG A 671 4.29 -33.29 26.14
C ARG A 671 4.35 -34.61 26.90
N ALA A 672 5.22 -34.72 27.91
CA ALA A 672 5.54 -35.99 28.61
C ALA A 672 4.36 -36.84 29.16
N ALA A 673 3.15 -36.29 29.24
CA ALA A 673 1.93 -36.95 29.70
C ALA A 673 0.78 -36.96 28.66
N GLU A 674 1.02 -36.49 27.43
CA GLU A 674 0.03 -36.50 26.37
C GLU A 674 0.08 -37.84 25.63
N ASN A 675 -0.95 -38.65 25.78
CA ASN A 675 -0.99 -39.99 25.20
C ASN A 675 -1.08 -39.98 23.66
N ASN A 676 -1.50 -38.87 23.07
CA ASN A 676 -1.59 -38.71 21.62
C ASN A 676 -0.36 -38.07 21.00
N ASN A 677 0.61 -37.63 21.81
CA ASN A 677 1.88 -37.18 21.29
C ASN A 677 2.51 -38.31 20.46
N ASN A 678 3.13 -37.96 19.35
CA ASN A 678 3.75 -38.89 18.45
C ASN A 678 5.19 -38.44 18.16
N ASP A 679 5.50 -38.01 16.93
CA ASP A 679 6.88 -37.82 16.52
C ASP A 679 7.41 -36.41 16.80
N GLY A 680 8.71 -36.30 17.06
CA GLY A 680 9.40 -35.01 17.11
C GLY A 680 9.48 -34.38 15.73
N LEU A 681 10.14 -35.07 14.80
CA LEU A 681 10.24 -34.66 13.40
C LEU A 681 9.86 -35.84 12.50
N PHE A 682 8.79 -35.67 11.72
CA PHE A 682 8.30 -36.68 10.79
C PHE A 682 8.42 -36.19 9.34
N LEU A 683 9.15 -36.94 8.52
CA LEU A 683 9.32 -36.67 7.09
C LEU A 683 8.78 -37.86 6.28
N GLU A 684 7.84 -37.62 5.37
CA GLU A 684 7.29 -38.67 4.51
C GLU A 684 7.36 -38.30 3.02
N ALA A 685 8.10 -39.10 2.25
CA ALA A 685 8.13 -39.03 0.81
C ALA A 685 7.27 -40.16 0.21
N LEU A 686 6.15 -39.81 -0.39
CA LEU A 686 5.29 -40.76 -1.09
C LEU A 686 5.48 -40.64 -2.60
N SER A 687 5.05 -41.67 -3.33
CA SER A 687 4.88 -41.64 -4.78
C SER A 687 6.12 -41.12 -5.50
N THR A 688 6.14 -39.90 -6.05
CA THR A 688 7.29 -39.39 -6.82
C THR A 688 8.06 -38.29 -6.09
N ALA A 689 7.70 -38.01 -4.84
CA ALA A 689 8.35 -36.96 -4.06
C ALA A 689 9.80 -37.29 -3.76
N THR A 690 10.62 -36.23 -3.63
CA THR A 690 11.98 -36.32 -3.12
C THR A 690 12.16 -35.34 -1.97
N ILE A 691 12.47 -35.85 -0.78
CA ILE A 691 12.79 -35.02 0.39
C ILE A 691 14.29 -35.15 0.68
N THR A 692 14.99 -34.03 0.59
CA THR A 692 16.36 -33.88 1.07
C THR A 692 16.32 -33.08 2.36
N ALA A 693 16.88 -33.62 3.45
CA ALA A 693 16.89 -32.92 4.73
C ALA A 693 18.23 -33.03 5.45
N ASN A 694 18.66 -31.94 6.09
CA ASN A 694 19.80 -31.91 7.00
C ASN A 694 19.34 -31.39 8.37
N ALA A 695 19.20 -32.29 9.33
CA ALA A 695 18.84 -31.97 10.70
C ALA A 695 20.06 -32.16 11.62
N GLN A 696 20.53 -31.07 12.21
CA GLN A 696 21.77 -31.07 12.98
C GLN A 696 21.70 -30.19 14.21
N THR A 697 22.57 -30.46 15.20
CA THR A 697 22.73 -29.63 16.41
C THR A 697 21.42 -29.33 17.15
N SER A 698 20.44 -30.23 17.05
CA SER A 698 19.09 -30.06 17.58
C SER A 698 18.84 -31.01 18.75
N ASN A 699 17.86 -30.66 19.58
CA ASN A 699 17.48 -31.42 20.76
C ASN A 699 16.10 -32.04 20.57
N PHE A 700 15.97 -33.33 20.90
CA PHE A 700 14.70 -34.05 20.89
C PHE A 700 14.48 -34.65 22.26
N SER A 701 13.30 -34.45 22.82
CA SER A 701 12.99 -35.02 24.12
C SER A 701 11.54 -35.43 24.27
N ALA A 702 11.33 -36.53 25.00
CA ALA A 702 10.02 -37.00 25.44
C ALA A 702 8.95 -37.01 24.34
N ASN A 703 9.30 -37.28 23.07
CA ASN A 703 8.30 -37.52 22.04
C ASN A 703 7.85 -38.98 22.16
N LYS A 704 6.55 -39.22 22.37
CA LYS A 704 6.03 -40.56 22.67
C LYS A 704 6.25 -41.55 21.51
N GLY A 705 6.07 -41.10 20.27
CA GLY A 705 6.44 -41.82 19.05
C GLY A 705 7.95 -41.82 18.90
N ASP A 706 8.45 -41.56 17.70
CA ASP A 706 9.88 -41.43 17.45
C ASP A 706 10.37 -39.99 17.70
N HIS A 707 11.63 -39.84 18.09
CA HIS A 707 12.22 -38.50 18.09
C HIS A 707 12.42 -37.99 16.67
N PHE A 708 12.82 -38.89 15.77
CA PHE A 708 12.95 -38.61 14.36
C PHE A 708 12.46 -39.80 13.54
N GLN A 709 11.57 -39.55 12.59
CA GLN A 709 11.12 -40.54 11.63
C GLN A 709 11.23 -40.00 10.20
N ALA A 710 11.85 -40.78 9.32
CA ALA A 710 11.83 -40.55 7.88
C ALA A 710 11.29 -41.79 7.15
N ALA A 711 10.15 -41.64 6.50
CA ALA A 711 9.42 -42.71 5.84
C ALA A 711 9.32 -42.48 4.33
N ALA A 712 9.51 -43.56 3.55
CA ALA A 712 9.30 -43.56 2.11
C ALA A 712 8.25 -44.61 1.71
N SER A 713 7.42 -44.27 0.73
CA SER A 713 6.44 -45.19 0.15
C SER A 713 6.34 -45.06 -1.36
N ASN A 714 5.82 -46.10 -2.01
CA ASN A 714 5.78 -46.31 -3.45
C ASN A 714 7.16 -46.14 -4.10
N SER A 715 7.41 -45.03 -4.77
CA SER A 715 8.70 -44.67 -5.38
C SER A 715 9.32 -43.42 -4.76
N GLY A 716 8.86 -42.99 -3.58
CA GLY A 716 9.31 -41.78 -2.92
C GLY A 716 10.78 -41.87 -2.52
N ASN A 717 11.48 -40.74 -2.55
CA ASN A 717 12.92 -40.68 -2.35
C ASN A 717 13.28 -39.83 -1.13
N LEU A 718 14.24 -40.31 -0.35
CA LEU A 718 14.76 -39.62 0.84
C LEU A 718 16.28 -39.46 0.71
N ASN A 719 16.79 -38.27 1.02
CA ASN A 719 18.22 -37.97 1.14
C ASN A 719 18.46 -37.22 2.44
N ILE A 720 18.73 -37.94 3.53
CA ILE A 720 18.64 -37.38 4.88
C ILE A 720 19.99 -37.45 5.57
N THR A 721 20.44 -36.32 6.12
CA THR A 721 21.53 -36.25 7.09
C THR A 721 20.95 -35.89 8.45
N PHE A 722 21.20 -36.72 9.45
CA PHE A 722 20.76 -36.53 10.82
C PHE A 722 21.98 -36.64 11.74
N LYS A 723 22.57 -35.50 12.10
CA LYS A 723 23.89 -35.49 12.73
C LYS A 723 24.03 -34.59 13.95
N THR A 724 24.87 -34.97 14.90
CA THR A 724 25.21 -34.13 16.08
C THR A 724 23.99 -33.67 16.88
N ASN A 725 22.92 -34.46 16.89
CA ASN A 725 21.71 -34.17 17.67
C ASN A 725 21.75 -34.86 19.04
N THR A 726 21.00 -34.33 19.99
CA THR A 726 20.80 -34.92 21.32
C THR A 726 19.37 -35.41 21.46
N LEU A 727 19.20 -36.69 21.80
CA LEU A 727 17.93 -37.38 21.89
C LEU A 727 17.78 -37.94 23.30
N THR A 728 16.79 -37.46 24.04
CA THR A 728 16.57 -37.83 25.45
C THR A 728 15.15 -38.31 25.67
N GLY A 729 14.96 -39.59 25.99
CA GLY A 729 13.65 -40.12 26.35
C GLY A 729 13.11 -39.51 27.64
N GLY A 730 11.90 -39.90 28.02
CA GLY A 730 11.27 -39.44 29.25
C GLY A 730 9.76 -39.34 29.20
N HIS A 731 9.12 -39.75 28.10
CA HIS A 731 7.67 -39.78 28.01
C HIS A 731 7.08 -40.91 28.87
N SER A 732 6.01 -40.63 29.61
CA SER A 732 5.44 -41.56 30.61
C SER A 732 4.77 -42.80 30.01
N SER A 733 4.20 -42.68 28.81
CA SER A 733 3.58 -43.77 28.02
C SER A 733 4.26 -43.97 26.66
N ALA A 734 5.59 -43.87 26.66
CA ALA A 734 6.41 -43.88 25.45
C ALA A 734 6.29 -45.18 24.63
N LEU A 735 6.36 -45.06 23.30
CA LEU A 735 6.29 -46.14 22.32
C LEU A 735 7.56 -46.31 21.50
N GLY A 736 8.29 -45.23 21.16
CA GLY A 736 9.50 -45.27 20.31
C GLY A 736 10.73 -44.63 20.95
N GLN A 737 10.78 -43.30 20.95
CA GLN A 737 11.85 -42.41 21.42
C GLN A 737 13.22 -42.61 20.75
N GLY A 738 13.23 -43.17 19.54
CA GLY A 738 14.44 -43.45 18.75
C GLY A 738 14.54 -42.65 17.46
N ILE A 739 15.43 -43.10 16.58
CA ILE A 739 15.57 -42.65 15.20
C ILE A 739 15.06 -43.78 14.30
N THR A 740 14.11 -43.49 13.41
CA THR A 740 13.55 -44.47 12.47
C THR A 740 13.70 -43.99 11.03
N PHE A 741 14.26 -44.84 10.20
CA PHE A 741 14.18 -44.76 8.76
C PHE A 741 13.46 -45.99 8.23
N ASN A 742 12.41 -45.81 7.46
CA ASN A 742 11.67 -46.93 6.90
C ASN A 742 11.20 -46.68 5.46
N ALA A 743 11.19 -47.73 4.65
CA ALA A 743 10.64 -47.67 3.30
C ALA A 743 9.80 -48.91 2.99
N ALA A 744 8.52 -48.74 2.68
CA ALA A 744 7.65 -49.88 2.39
C ALA A 744 6.50 -49.51 1.45
N THR A 745 6.01 -50.50 0.71
CA THR A 745 4.78 -50.38 -0.07
C THR A 745 4.09 -51.73 -0.08
N GLY A 746 2.76 -51.73 0.08
CA GLY A 746 1.99 -52.95 0.06
C GLY A 746 2.22 -53.75 -1.23
N LEU A 747 2.17 -55.08 -1.13
CA LEU A 747 2.39 -55.97 -2.27
C LEU A 747 1.43 -55.71 -3.43
N ALA A 748 0.19 -55.34 -3.12
CA ALA A 748 -0.83 -54.99 -4.10
C ALA A 748 -0.42 -53.79 -4.98
N LEU A 749 0.53 -52.98 -4.51
CA LEU A 749 1.05 -51.80 -5.21
C LEU A 749 2.46 -52.04 -5.79
N GLY A 750 2.93 -53.29 -5.83
CA GLY A 750 4.19 -53.68 -6.50
C GLY A 750 5.45 -53.62 -5.63
N GLY A 751 5.32 -53.28 -4.34
CA GLY A 751 6.46 -53.09 -3.43
C GLY A 751 7.20 -51.77 -3.64
N TYR A 752 7.95 -51.33 -2.63
CA TYR A 752 8.69 -50.07 -2.70
C TYR A 752 9.77 -50.16 -3.78
N THR A 753 9.97 -49.09 -4.56
CA THR A 753 10.92 -49.04 -5.71
C THR A 753 11.83 -47.81 -5.72
N GLY A 754 11.70 -46.91 -4.73
CA GLY A 754 12.46 -45.67 -4.64
C GLY A 754 13.87 -45.82 -4.02
N THR A 755 14.48 -44.68 -3.70
CA THR A 755 15.77 -44.62 -3.00
C THR A 755 15.66 -43.92 -1.65
N VAL A 756 16.19 -44.55 -0.59
CA VAL A 756 16.46 -43.90 0.69
C VAL A 756 17.97 -43.84 0.91
N ASN A 757 18.51 -42.64 1.03
CA ASN A 757 19.87 -42.36 1.46
C ASN A 757 19.84 -41.73 2.85
N TYR A 758 20.59 -42.29 3.80
CA TYR A 758 20.67 -41.78 5.18
C TYR A 758 22.11 -41.67 5.70
N ASP A 759 22.39 -40.64 6.49
CA ASP A 759 23.63 -40.49 7.27
C ASP A 759 23.27 -40.10 8.70
N ILE A 760 23.41 -41.06 9.62
CA ILE A 760 23.13 -40.91 11.06
C ILE A 760 24.49 -40.79 11.75
N ASP A 761 24.95 -39.56 11.98
CA ASP A 761 26.34 -39.28 12.37
C ASP A 761 26.46 -38.51 13.70
N GLY A 762 27.18 -39.05 14.67
CA GLY A 762 27.59 -38.29 15.86
C GLY A 762 26.43 -37.89 16.79
N ASN A 763 25.30 -38.59 16.76
CA ASN A 763 24.17 -38.30 17.65
C ASN A 763 24.40 -38.91 19.05
N THR A 764 23.87 -38.24 20.08
CA THR A 764 23.81 -38.76 21.45
C THR A 764 22.37 -39.17 21.76
N ILE A 765 22.16 -40.45 22.07
CA ILE A 765 20.82 -41.03 22.27
C ILE A 765 20.76 -41.68 23.64
N ASN A 766 19.76 -41.32 24.43
CA ASN A 766 19.53 -41.86 25.75
C ASN A 766 18.03 -41.99 26.02
N GLY A 767 17.60 -43.10 26.63
CA GLY A 767 16.22 -43.30 27.06
C GLY A 767 15.24 -43.72 25.96
N SER A 768 15.71 -44.28 24.85
CA SER A 768 14.80 -44.85 23.84
C SER A 768 13.97 -46.01 24.42
N ILE A 769 12.77 -46.23 23.89
CA ILE A 769 11.91 -47.36 24.28
C ILE A 769 12.19 -48.57 23.44
N LEU A 770 11.98 -48.45 22.14
CA LEU A 770 12.33 -49.47 21.16
C LEU A 770 13.81 -49.31 20.79
N SER A 771 14.19 -49.82 19.62
CA SER A 771 15.56 -49.68 19.14
C SER A 771 15.96 -48.20 19.05
N ALA A 772 17.14 -47.84 19.57
CA ALA A 772 17.58 -46.45 19.57
C ALA A 772 17.76 -45.90 18.15
N ILE A 773 18.22 -46.76 17.23
CA ILE A 773 18.26 -46.51 15.79
C ILE A 773 17.63 -47.69 15.06
N THR A 774 16.70 -47.42 14.15
CA THR A 774 16.08 -48.40 13.26
C THR A 774 16.26 -47.95 11.81
N VAL A 775 16.83 -48.82 10.98
CA VAL A 775 16.88 -48.63 9.53
C VAL A 775 16.27 -49.84 8.85
N ASN A 776 15.09 -49.65 8.25
CA ASN A 776 14.25 -50.74 7.78
C ASN A 776 13.86 -50.55 6.31
N LEU A 777 14.52 -51.29 5.42
CA LEU A 777 13.99 -51.53 4.07
C LEU A 777 12.88 -52.57 4.20
N GLY A 778 11.63 -52.12 4.23
CA GLY A 778 10.44 -52.97 4.32
C GLY A 778 10.09 -53.65 3.00
N THR A 779 8.81 -53.91 2.78
CA THR A 779 8.31 -54.55 1.55
C THR A 779 8.73 -53.76 0.30
N SER A 780 9.72 -54.30 -0.40
CA SER A 780 10.44 -53.65 -1.50
C SER A 780 10.56 -54.55 -2.73
N ASN A 781 10.84 -53.95 -3.88
CA ASN A 781 11.04 -54.62 -5.17
C ASN A 781 12.12 -53.87 -5.97
N PRO A 782 12.90 -54.52 -6.87
CA PRO A 782 13.85 -53.82 -7.71
C PRO A 782 13.17 -52.70 -8.53
N PRO A 783 13.82 -51.53 -8.70
CA PRO A 783 15.21 -51.24 -8.35
C PRO A 783 15.42 -50.62 -6.94
N ALA A 784 14.54 -50.84 -5.95
CA ALA A 784 14.63 -50.18 -4.64
C ALA A 784 16.04 -50.22 -4.02
N LEU A 785 16.49 -49.05 -3.57
CA LEU A 785 17.78 -48.85 -2.93
C LEU A 785 17.59 -48.24 -1.54
N PHE A 786 18.28 -48.81 -0.56
CA PHE A 786 18.35 -48.28 0.79
C PHE A 786 19.83 -48.20 1.15
N ASN A 787 20.41 -47.00 1.12
CA ASN A 787 21.84 -46.78 1.30
C ASN A 787 22.11 -45.89 2.50
N GLY A 788 23.15 -46.18 3.28
CA GLY A 788 23.53 -45.18 4.28
C GLY A 788 24.66 -45.51 5.21
N PHE A 789 24.82 -44.62 6.19
CA PHE A 789 25.83 -44.68 7.22
C PHE A 789 25.18 -44.52 8.59
N ILE A 790 25.57 -45.37 9.54
CA ILE A 790 25.30 -45.21 10.96
C ILE A 790 26.66 -45.10 11.63
N ARG A 791 27.06 -43.90 12.04
CA ARG A 791 28.44 -43.69 12.47
C ARG A 791 28.62 -42.73 13.63
N ASN A 792 29.65 -42.98 14.43
CA ASN A 792 30.07 -42.10 15.53
C ASN A 792 28.98 -41.81 16.58
N ASN A 793 27.86 -42.55 16.61
CA ASN A 793 26.78 -42.30 17.54
C ASN A 793 27.12 -42.85 18.93
N VAL A 794 26.60 -42.19 19.97
CA VAL A 794 26.69 -42.63 21.36
C VAL A 794 25.28 -42.97 21.84
N ILE A 795 25.02 -44.25 22.06
CA ILE A 795 23.75 -44.80 22.55
C ILE A 795 23.98 -45.29 23.98
N GLY A 796 23.22 -44.72 24.92
CA GLY A 796 23.23 -45.07 26.34
C GLY A 796 24.40 -44.50 27.14
N THR A 797 24.23 -44.51 28.46
CA THR A 797 25.19 -44.03 29.46
C THR A 797 25.79 -45.20 30.21
N THR A 798 27.11 -45.27 30.27
CA THR A 798 27.82 -46.35 30.98
C THR A 798 27.33 -46.52 32.42
N GLY A 799 26.93 -47.74 32.78
CA GLY A 799 26.52 -48.08 34.14
C GLY A 799 25.10 -47.63 34.52
N VAL A 800 24.34 -47.06 33.57
CA VAL A 800 22.93 -46.72 33.77
C VAL A 800 22.09 -47.73 32.98
N THR A 801 21.63 -48.77 33.67
CA THR A 801 20.85 -49.88 33.09
C THR A 801 19.74 -49.37 32.18
N TYR A 802 19.68 -49.92 30.96
CA TYR A 802 18.66 -49.62 29.95
C TYR A 802 18.62 -48.17 29.41
N SER A 803 19.66 -47.38 29.66
CA SER A 803 19.74 -46.01 29.15
C SER A 803 19.94 -45.91 27.63
N GLY A 804 20.37 -46.97 26.94
CA GLY A 804 20.41 -47.00 25.48
C GLY A 804 19.05 -47.31 24.87
N SER A 805 18.38 -48.33 25.40
CA SER A 805 17.02 -48.73 25.03
C SER A 805 16.41 -49.55 26.17
N THR A 806 15.14 -49.30 26.50
CA THR A 806 14.45 -49.96 27.62
C THR A 806 13.72 -51.24 27.25
N GLN A 807 13.40 -51.48 25.98
CA GLN A 807 12.70 -52.67 25.53
C GLN A 807 13.30 -53.28 24.25
N GLY A 808 14.21 -52.58 23.56
CA GLY A 808 14.71 -52.95 22.26
C GLY A 808 16.24 -53.03 22.18
N ASN A 809 16.73 -52.91 20.94
CA ASN A 809 18.15 -52.99 20.62
C ASN A 809 18.82 -51.62 20.71
N GLY A 810 20.15 -51.57 20.68
CA GLY A 810 20.84 -50.32 20.35
C GLY A 810 20.56 -49.93 18.90
N ILE A 811 20.83 -50.84 17.97
CA ILE A 811 20.64 -50.63 16.52
C ILE A 811 19.83 -51.80 15.94
N SER A 812 18.77 -51.50 15.19
CA SER A 812 18.04 -52.44 14.33
C SER A 812 18.36 -52.13 12.88
N TRP A 813 18.87 -53.12 12.15
CA TRP A 813 19.20 -53.01 10.74
C TRP A 813 18.46 -54.09 9.99
N ASP A 814 17.49 -53.69 9.17
CA ASP A 814 16.53 -54.61 8.60
C ASP A 814 16.46 -54.48 7.07
N ALA A 815 16.31 -55.62 6.39
CA ALA A 815 16.10 -55.69 4.95
C ALA A 815 15.10 -56.78 4.59
N HIS A 816 13.98 -56.35 4.00
CA HIS A 816 12.88 -57.16 3.55
C HIS A 816 12.63 -56.93 2.05
N GLY A 817 11.79 -57.77 1.44
CA GLY A 817 11.45 -57.59 0.04
C GLY A 817 12.48 -58.14 -0.94
N LYS A 818 12.61 -57.49 -2.09
CA LYS A 818 13.53 -57.87 -3.17
C LYS A 818 14.49 -56.72 -3.55
N GLY A 819 14.50 -55.63 -2.79
CA GLY A 819 15.39 -54.48 -2.98
C GLY A 819 16.84 -54.73 -2.51
N THR A 820 17.65 -53.68 -2.60
CA THR A 820 19.04 -53.68 -2.12
C THR A 820 19.21 -52.77 -0.91
N HIS A 821 19.80 -53.28 0.18
CA HIS A 821 20.18 -52.47 1.35
C HIS A 821 21.71 -52.49 1.53
N THR A 822 22.36 -51.34 1.31
CA THR A 822 23.81 -51.16 1.46
C THR A 822 24.12 -50.19 2.60
N SER A 823 24.85 -50.60 3.63
CA SER A 823 25.11 -49.73 4.78
C SER A 823 26.46 -49.96 5.43
N SER A 824 26.94 -48.93 6.10
CA SER A 824 28.13 -48.98 6.95
C SER A 824 27.78 -48.53 8.37
N VAL A 825 27.96 -49.42 9.34
CA VAL A 825 27.78 -49.18 10.77
C VAL A 825 29.17 -49.09 11.39
N THR A 826 29.62 -47.88 11.72
CA THR A 826 31.03 -47.65 12.11
C THR A 826 31.23 -46.75 13.30
N ASN A 827 32.20 -47.09 14.15
CA ASN A 827 32.62 -46.24 15.28
C ASN A 827 31.48 -45.84 16.23
N ASN A 828 30.39 -46.61 16.28
CA ASN A 828 29.31 -46.36 17.22
C ASN A 828 29.66 -46.93 18.59
N THR A 829 29.22 -46.23 19.63
CA THR A 829 29.29 -46.70 21.01
C THR A 829 27.87 -47.02 21.46
N VAL A 830 27.59 -48.29 21.70
CA VAL A 830 26.27 -48.76 22.17
C VAL A 830 26.42 -49.40 23.53
N ARG A 831 25.63 -48.91 24.49
CA ARG A 831 25.66 -49.34 25.88
C ARG A 831 24.26 -49.39 26.45
N GLU A 832 24.10 -50.24 27.46
CA GLU A 832 22.88 -50.28 28.29
C GLU A 832 21.57 -50.38 27.47
N SER A 833 21.51 -51.22 26.45
CA SER A 833 20.30 -51.60 25.70
C SER A 833 19.72 -52.89 26.25
N PHE A 834 18.39 -52.95 26.43
CA PHE A 834 17.68 -54.09 27.00
C PHE A 834 17.94 -55.42 26.29
N ASP A 835 17.85 -55.45 24.95
CA ASP A 835 17.97 -56.71 24.20
C ASP A 835 19.40 -56.90 23.65
N ARG A 836 19.67 -56.41 22.43
CA ARG A 836 20.98 -56.57 21.75
C ARG A 836 21.67 -55.25 21.49
N GLY A 837 23.00 -55.30 21.31
CA GLY A 837 23.75 -54.13 20.85
C GLY A 837 23.32 -53.73 19.44
N MET A 838 23.32 -54.71 18.54
CA MET A 838 22.83 -54.59 17.17
C MET A 838 22.07 -55.87 16.76
N ALA A 839 20.90 -55.70 16.16
CA ALA A 839 20.13 -56.76 15.54
C ALA A 839 20.09 -56.55 14.03
N VAL A 840 20.36 -57.61 13.28
CA VAL A 840 20.29 -57.66 11.82
C VAL A 840 19.23 -58.66 11.40
N LEU A 841 18.17 -58.19 10.75
CA LEU A 841 17.12 -59.04 10.21
C LEU A 841 17.07 -58.97 8.69
N VAL A 842 17.17 -60.13 8.04
CA VAL A 842 17.01 -60.25 6.59
C VAL A 842 16.05 -61.39 6.29
N ASN A 843 14.81 -61.06 5.96
CA ASN A 843 13.74 -62.04 5.73
C ASN A 843 12.62 -61.46 4.86
N ASP A 844 11.56 -62.23 4.67
CA ASP A 844 10.35 -61.83 3.97
C ASP A 844 10.64 -61.37 2.53
N GLY A 845 11.45 -62.17 1.83
CA GLY A 845 11.89 -61.93 0.46
C GLY A 845 13.33 -62.40 0.20
N SER A 846 13.87 -61.93 -0.92
CA SER A 846 15.23 -62.27 -1.37
C SER A 846 16.02 -60.99 -1.65
N PRO A 847 16.20 -60.09 -0.66
CA PRO A 847 16.97 -58.87 -0.84
C PRO A 847 18.46 -59.17 -1.05
N VAL A 848 19.15 -58.20 -1.64
CA VAL A 848 20.62 -58.17 -1.69
C VAL A 848 21.10 -57.17 -0.64
N THR A 849 22.01 -57.59 0.23
CA THR A 849 22.53 -56.71 1.28
C THR A 849 24.04 -56.61 1.26
N ASN A 850 24.56 -55.41 1.52
CA ASN A 850 25.99 -55.14 1.66
C ASN A 850 26.21 -54.35 2.95
N LEU A 851 26.65 -55.02 4.01
CA LEU A 851 26.76 -54.45 5.34
C LEU A 851 28.20 -54.46 5.84
N THR A 852 28.73 -53.28 6.16
CA THR A 852 30.03 -53.14 6.82
C THR A 852 29.80 -52.77 8.28
N ILE A 853 30.39 -53.53 9.22
CA ILE A 853 30.30 -53.30 10.66
C ILE A 853 31.72 -53.26 11.20
N THR A 854 32.26 -52.06 11.45
CA THR A 854 33.65 -51.92 11.90
C THR A 854 33.88 -50.84 12.94
N GLY A 855 34.84 -51.05 13.85
CA GLY A 855 35.22 -50.06 14.85
C GLY A 855 34.15 -49.76 15.91
N ASN A 856 33.06 -50.54 15.99
CA ASN A 856 32.00 -50.30 16.96
C ASN A 856 32.35 -50.87 18.34
N ASN A 857 31.87 -50.22 19.39
CA ASN A 857 31.93 -50.69 20.77
C ASN A 857 30.51 -51.02 21.23
N LEU A 858 30.14 -52.30 21.17
CA LEU A 858 28.78 -52.77 21.41
C LEU A 858 28.72 -53.56 22.72
N ARG A 859 28.11 -52.95 23.73
CA ARG A 859 28.02 -53.46 25.09
C ARG A 859 26.59 -53.33 25.64
N PRO A 860 25.59 -54.05 25.08
CA PRO A 860 24.17 -53.89 25.41
C PRO A 860 23.92 -53.86 26.92
N THR A 861 24.33 -54.81 27.74
CA THR A 861 24.41 -54.54 29.20
C THR A 861 25.23 -55.63 29.88
N ALA A 862 26.25 -55.24 30.65
CA ALA A 862 27.19 -56.19 31.25
C ALA A 862 26.69 -56.78 32.59
N SER A 863 25.62 -56.24 33.16
CA SER A 863 25.16 -56.53 34.53
C SER A 863 23.64 -56.69 34.64
N ASP A 864 22.98 -57.07 33.56
CA ASP A 864 21.52 -57.18 33.48
C ASP A 864 20.93 -58.32 34.35
N PRO A 865 19.97 -58.06 35.25
CA PRO A 865 19.19 -59.11 35.92
C PRO A 865 18.08 -59.77 35.07
N LEU A 866 17.67 -59.18 33.93
CA LEU A 866 16.61 -59.69 33.03
C LEU A 866 17.13 -60.39 31.77
N GLY A 867 18.44 -60.39 31.55
CA GLY A 867 19.12 -61.23 30.56
C GLY A 867 19.23 -60.63 29.15
N SER A 868 19.84 -59.46 29.01
CA SER A 868 20.33 -58.97 27.73
C SER A 868 21.18 -60.00 26.99
N ARG A 869 21.13 -59.94 25.65
CA ARG A 869 21.59 -61.01 24.76
C ARG A 869 22.88 -60.65 24.04
N GLU A 870 23.00 -61.01 22.78
CA GLU A 870 24.23 -60.88 22.01
C GLU A 870 24.60 -59.41 21.74
N ALA A 871 25.90 -59.12 21.59
CA ALA A 871 26.32 -57.80 21.13
C ALA A 871 25.87 -57.56 19.69
N ILE A 872 25.95 -58.60 18.84
CA ILE A 872 25.41 -58.60 17.48
C ILE A 872 24.66 -59.91 17.22
N GLU A 873 23.44 -59.82 16.71
CA GLU A 873 22.71 -60.97 16.15
C GLU A 873 22.39 -60.76 14.66
N PHE A 874 22.58 -61.81 13.85
CA PHE A 874 22.08 -61.92 12.48
C PHE A 874 21.00 -62.99 12.39
N ASN A 875 19.86 -62.62 11.82
CA ASN A 875 18.72 -63.47 11.56
C ASN A 875 18.41 -63.46 10.06
N LEU A 876 18.97 -64.44 9.35
CA LEU A 876 18.94 -64.48 7.89
C LEU A 876 18.02 -65.62 7.42
N GLY A 877 17.16 -65.33 6.45
CA GLY A 877 16.23 -66.29 5.84
C GLY A 877 15.24 -66.89 6.84
N SER A 878 14.47 -66.05 7.53
CA SER A 878 13.57 -66.47 8.62
C SER A 878 12.33 -67.24 8.17
N THR A 879 11.85 -67.00 6.95
CA THR A 879 10.46 -67.28 6.58
C THR A 879 10.39 -68.36 5.48
N SER A 880 9.74 -69.50 5.78
CA SER A 880 9.55 -70.62 4.82
C SER A 880 8.45 -70.37 3.79
N THR A 881 7.63 -69.34 4.00
CA THR A 881 6.65 -68.83 3.05
C THR A 881 6.54 -67.33 3.31
N ASN A 882 7.35 -66.56 2.61
CA ASN A 882 7.39 -65.11 2.77
C ASN A 882 6.14 -64.44 2.20
N ILE A 883 6.10 -63.13 2.34
CA ILE A 883 5.00 -62.28 1.86
C ILE A 883 4.81 -62.39 0.33
N PHE A 884 5.80 -62.86 -0.45
CA PHE A 884 5.70 -63.12 -1.89
C PHE A 884 5.32 -64.58 -2.23
N GLY A 885 5.06 -65.42 -1.23
CA GLY A 885 4.77 -66.84 -1.43
C GLY A 885 6.00 -67.70 -1.74
N GLU A 886 7.20 -67.17 -1.48
CA GLU A 886 8.48 -67.82 -1.79
C GLU A 886 9.20 -68.23 -0.49
N ILE A 887 10.16 -69.15 -0.59
CA ILE A 887 11.12 -69.41 0.50
C ILE A 887 12.14 -68.27 0.49
N ASP A 888 12.51 -67.74 1.66
CA ASP A 888 13.56 -66.72 1.74
C ASP A 888 14.90 -67.24 1.18
N ALA A 889 15.45 -66.49 0.21
CA ALA A 889 16.76 -66.75 -0.38
C ALA A 889 17.63 -65.48 -0.52
N PRO A 890 17.84 -64.68 0.55
CA PRO A 890 18.63 -63.46 0.49
C PRO A 890 20.11 -63.73 0.22
N THR A 891 20.76 -62.77 -0.45
CA THR A 891 22.24 -62.69 -0.51
C THR A 891 22.73 -61.63 0.45
N VAL A 892 23.51 -62.05 1.45
CA VAL A 892 24.00 -61.19 2.53
C VAL A 892 25.50 -61.08 2.47
N ARG A 893 26.00 -59.93 2.01
CA ARG A 893 27.43 -59.61 2.02
C ARG A 893 27.75 -58.83 3.29
N VAL A 894 28.62 -59.38 4.14
CA VAL A 894 28.94 -58.76 5.43
C VAL A 894 30.46 -58.68 5.64
N ASN A 895 30.94 -57.48 5.97
CA ASN A 895 32.28 -57.26 6.49
C ASN A 895 32.17 -56.89 7.97
N LEU A 896 32.59 -57.82 8.85
CA LEU A 896 32.50 -57.68 10.30
C LEU A 896 33.90 -57.79 10.92
N SER A 897 34.52 -56.66 11.26
CA SER A 897 35.90 -56.61 11.75
C SER A 897 36.18 -55.39 12.64
N GLY A 898 37.17 -55.48 13.52
CA GLY A 898 37.64 -54.37 14.35
C GLY A 898 36.63 -53.88 15.40
N ASN A 899 35.61 -54.66 15.75
CA ASN A 899 34.64 -54.30 16.78
C ASN A 899 35.09 -54.76 18.18
N THR A 900 34.65 -54.05 19.21
CA THR A 900 34.78 -54.44 20.62
C THR A 900 33.41 -54.84 21.14
N LEU A 901 33.25 -56.10 21.51
CA LEU A 901 31.95 -56.69 21.80
C LEU A 901 31.88 -57.21 23.24
N LEU A 902 30.76 -56.94 23.90
CA LEU A 902 30.40 -57.55 25.16
C LEU A 902 28.88 -57.60 25.28
N GLY A 903 28.29 -58.69 24.80
CA GLY A 903 26.90 -59.04 25.04
C GLY A 903 26.62 -59.29 26.52
N GLY A 904 25.34 -59.42 26.83
CA GLY A 904 24.81 -59.60 28.17
C GLY A 904 24.96 -60.99 28.75
N VAL A 905 24.32 -61.19 29.90
CA VAL A 905 24.44 -62.41 30.69
C VAL A 905 23.70 -63.61 30.06
N ALA A 906 22.70 -63.37 29.22
CA ALA A 906 21.90 -64.42 28.57
C ALA A 906 22.32 -64.70 27.12
N LYS A 907 23.53 -64.26 26.74
CA LYS A 907 24.06 -64.46 25.39
C LYS A 907 24.44 -65.92 25.12
N ASN A 908 24.33 -66.34 23.86
CA ASN A 908 24.87 -67.61 23.36
C ASN A 908 26.23 -67.43 22.65
N GLY A 909 26.89 -66.30 22.93
CA GLY A 909 28.04 -65.77 22.20
C GLY A 909 27.87 -64.26 22.01
N ASP A 910 28.97 -63.53 21.91
CA ASP A 910 28.91 -62.09 21.69
C ASP A 910 28.45 -61.74 20.26
N ILE A 911 28.74 -62.64 19.30
CA ILE A 911 28.17 -62.63 17.96
C ILE A 911 27.35 -63.90 17.75
N ARG A 912 26.11 -63.75 17.25
CA ARG A 912 25.29 -64.87 16.81
C ARG A 912 24.87 -64.71 15.36
N MET A 913 25.33 -65.63 14.50
CA MET A 913 24.98 -65.64 13.08
C MET A 913 24.05 -66.81 12.74
N ARG A 914 22.78 -66.52 12.45
CA ARG A 914 21.79 -67.52 12.03
C ARG A 914 21.54 -67.44 10.53
N GLN A 915 22.09 -68.39 9.79
CA GLN A 915 21.79 -68.64 8.37
C GLN A 915 20.76 -69.77 8.26
N ARG A 916 19.65 -69.51 7.56
CA ARG A 916 18.54 -70.47 7.40
C ARG A 916 18.01 -70.50 5.96
N LEU A 917 17.29 -71.56 5.61
CA LEU A 917 16.60 -71.71 4.32
C LEU A 917 17.53 -71.48 3.11
N GLY A 918 17.12 -70.70 2.12
CA GLY A 918 17.90 -70.41 0.92
C GLY A 918 18.91 -69.26 1.10
N SER A 919 19.11 -68.75 2.31
CA SER A 919 20.00 -67.60 2.53
C SER A 919 21.46 -67.94 2.23
N ARG A 920 22.17 -66.98 1.64
CA ARG A 920 23.59 -67.08 1.31
C ARG A 920 24.36 -65.94 1.99
N VAL A 921 25.39 -66.28 2.76
CA VAL A 921 26.27 -65.32 3.42
C VAL A 921 27.61 -65.25 2.71
N GLU A 922 28.05 -64.06 2.34
CA GLU A 922 29.37 -63.77 1.76
C GLU A 922 30.17 -62.89 2.72
N MET A 923 31.34 -63.36 3.13
CA MET A 923 32.29 -62.60 3.94
C MET A 923 33.57 -62.37 3.11
N PRO A 924 33.88 -61.13 2.67
CA PRO A 924 34.90 -60.86 1.64
C PRO A 924 36.32 -61.36 1.93
N SER A 925 36.69 -61.56 3.20
CA SER A 925 38.02 -62.04 3.61
C SER A 925 38.00 -63.43 4.25
N PHE A 926 36.86 -64.13 4.21
CA PHE A 926 36.71 -65.46 4.76
C PHE A 926 36.89 -66.52 3.66
N SER A 927 37.74 -67.52 3.93
CA SER A 927 37.80 -68.75 3.14
C SER A 927 37.14 -69.88 3.91
N ASN A 928 36.18 -70.56 3.28
CA ASN A 928 35.49 -71.69 3.88
C ASN A 928 36.31 -73.00 3.85
N GLY A 929 37.53 -72.97 3.28
CA GLY A 929 38.37 -74.15 3.13
C GLY A 929 37.76 -75.24 2.25
N GLY A 930 36.80 -74.89 1.38
CA GLY A 930 36.06 -75.83 0.52
C GLY A 930 34.74 -76.36 1.11
N ASP A 931 34.46 -76.16 2.41
CA ASP A 931 33.22 -76.60 3.06
C ASP A 931 32.33 -75.39 3.43
N PRO A 932 31.20 -75.17 2.73
CA PRO A 932 30.30 -74.05 2.99
C PRO A 932 29.53 -74.15 4.32
N PHE A 933 29.64 -75.27 5.06
CA PHE A 933 28.95 -75.49 6.33
C PHE A 933 29.88 -75.56 7.54
N ASN A 934 31.18 -75.26 7.38
CA ASN A 934 32.15 -75.32 8.48
C ASN A 934 31.99 -74.15 9.47
N ALA A 935 31.13 -74.35 10.47
CA ALA A 935 30.87 -73.37 11.53
C ALA A 935 32.12 -73.03 12.36
N ALA A 936 33.05 -73.97 12.57
CA ALA A 936 34.25 -73.73 13.37
C ALA A 936 35.21 -72.73 12.70
N ASN A 937 35.33 -72.78 11.37
CA ASN A 937 36.10 -71.79 10.60
C ASN A 937 35.46 -70.41 10.67
N VAL A 938 34.13 -70.33 10.60
CA VAL A 938 33.40 -69.06 10.73
C VAL A 938 33.62 -68.45 12.12
N VAL A 939 33.48 -69.25 13.19
CA VAL A 939 33.74 -68.78 14.56
C VAL A 939 35.18 -68.28 14.70
N SER A 940 36.18 -69.06 14.28
CA SER A 940 37.60 -68.66 14.36
C SER A 940 37.88 -67.37 13.59
N TYR A 941 37.26 -67.21 12.41
CA TYR A 941 37.36 -65.99 11.61
C TYR A 941 36.75 -64.79 12.34
N LEU A 942 35.55 -64.93 12.91
CA LEU A 942 34.88 -63.84 13.61
C LEU A 942 35.63 -63.42 14.89
N GLN A 943 36.13 -64.39 15.65
CA GLN A 943 36.95 -64.17 16.87
C GLN A 943 38.28 -63.51 16.55
N GLY A 944 38.96 -63.94 15.49
CA GLY A 944 40.23 -63.35 15.07
C GLY A 944 40.11 -61.89 14.59
N ASN A 945 38.91 -61.49 14.15
CA ASN A 945 38.66 -60.16 13.61
C ASN A 945 37.93 -59.21 14.57
N ASN A 946 37.41 -59.68 15.71
CA ASN A 946 36.63 -58.85 16.64
C ASN A 946 37.02 -59.15 18.10
N ALA A 947 37.31 -58.09 18.87
CA ALA A 947 37.70 -58.23 20.27
C ALA A 947 36.49 -58.58 21.14
N GLY A 948 36.61 -59.65 21.93
CA GLY A 948 35.53 -60.14 22.80
C GLY A 948 34.44 -60.94 22.08
N ALA A 949 34.69 -61.40 20.84
CA ALA A 949 33.76 -62.20 20.05
C ALA A 949 33.72 -63.70 20.41
#